data_AF-A0ABD3MYH2-F1
#
_entry.id   AF-A0ABD3MYH2-F1
#
_cell.length_a   1.000
_cell.length_b   1.000
_cell.length_c   1.000
_cell.angle_alpha   90.00
_cell.angle_beta   90.00
_cell.angle_gamma   90.00
#
_symmetry.space_group_name_H-M   'P 1'
#
loop_
_entity.id
_entity.type
_entity.pdbx_description
1 polymer ?
#
loop_
_entity_poly.entity_id
_entity_poly.type
_entity_poly.pdbx_seq_one_letter_code
_entity_poly.pdbx_strand_id
1 'polypeptide(L)'
;MPFNKMFAYLGDNAAQIDAQEYEAKLRESDPRLLQDDESIVFAFKGRGGKGRDHEMFTTKRILIRDKRGTTGKRIRYVSVPYSSIRAFSIETAGSVDADQELKVYARGIGKVSMDFVCDVDVLGIHRFLSDMVIRGEGAGMESGGAVAHDAVNTSGGTGFFDLVGSNYSQLNPADIEAKLKGVVLMQDEKVEMGFQCGRDSFVMTNKRVLKVDVQGVTGKKIEYLTILWPAIKGFSVETAGNIIDRDSELTLYFNLPDAPCFAEGFPRNSRTRMHIDFRDGKADLFAVQKYVADKLLGVDTVSVSKYGSGMAGHVDTGSGSFLAWIGDDNRMIDPLEADRMFHCERPILQNCETVEMAFKGRRDMILFTGKRIVFVDIQGFLGMGKKIEYISVPWTTVSAFSVRTAGSWVDKDSEMCLWLDFDDVFNPRRANEDDPPPPPIPRRSWIEIDFQKDKVDVMVIHRYLSERCMRTNHKLKPFNSPVSSQVFTPLPPDTTTNLMDWIGNNAAAIDSDAVNEQFHQAGILQEDEHVAFAFKAGRDSLYFTTKRLFVIDVQGMTGKRKEYMSVPLDMIQSWSVESAGHFDRDMEFKASFKGFWGNDVKQDLRKGKADIIAIQNFIAHYVIGSADASAALKYAQTYKSAGGMDKLMGYISNNAYCQDPVKMTETLRESPALLQADESVERVFKFGRDTFILTTKRIINIDKKGMTGKSVEYASYPLMYNKAFW
;
A
#
# COMPACT_ATOMS: atom_id res chain seq x y z
N MET A 1 36.97 32.87 -17.88
CA MET A 1 35.95 31.83 -17.61
C MET A 1 34.71 32.16 -18.42
N PRO A 2 34.08 31.21 -19.12
CA PRO A 2 32.84 31.48 -19.86
C PRO A 2 31.69 31.77 -18.88
N PHE A 3 30.82 32.72 -19.24
CA PHE A 3 29.73 33.27 -18.42
C PHE A 3 28.80 32.22 -17.79
N ASN A 4 28.59 31.06 -18.44
CA ASN A 4 27.73 29.98 -17.92
C ASN A 4 28.28 29.29 -16.66
N LYS A 5 29.61 29.27 -16.44
CA LYS A 5 30.20 28.66 -15.24
C LYS A 5 30.01 29.52 -13.98
N MET A 6 29.75 30.82 -14.15
CA MET A 6 29.61 31.76 -13.03
C MET A 6 28.23 31.64 -12.36
N PHE A 7 27.17 31.32 -13.11
CA PHE A 7 25.82 31.10 -12.55
C PHE A 7 25.64 29.72 -11.93
N ALA A 8 26.26 28.66 -12.47
CA ALA A 8 26.33 27.35 -11.83
C ALA A 8 27.10 27.36 -10.48
N TYR A 9 27.87 28.44 -10.23
CA TYR A 9 28.64 28.64 -9.00
C TYR A 9 27.83 29.33 -7.87
N LEU A 10 26.61 29.80 -8.16
CA LEU A 10 25.75 30.53 -7.22
C LEU A 10 24.53 29.72 -6.72
N GLY A 11 24.32 28.50 -7.21
CA GLY A 11 23.23 27.61 -6.80
C GLY A 11 23.59 26.70 -5.63
N ASP A 12 22.59 26.31 -4.85
CA ASP A 12 22.73 25.44 -3.68
C ASP A 12 22.85 23.92 -4.02
N ASN A 13 22.82 23.57 -5.32
CA ASN A 13 22.68 22.21 -5.84
C ASN A 13 23.90 21.31 -5.62
N ALA A 14 23.67 20.01 -5.56
CA ALA A 14 24.68 19.03 -5.24
C ALA A 14 25.64 18.77 -6.41
N ALA A 15 26.93 18.73 -6.10
CA ALA A 15 27.99 18.37 -7.05
C ALA A 15 28.57 17.00 -6.71
N GLN A 16 28.90 16.23 -7.74
CA GLN A 16 29.53 14.93 -7.58
C GLN A 16 30.93 15.07 -6.97
N ILE A 17 31.26 14.17 -6.05
CA ILE A 17 32.58 14.02 -5.43
C ILE A 17 33.09 12.59 -5.62
N ASP A 18 34.38 12.37 -5.37
CA ASP A 18 34.96 11.02 -5.46
C ASP A 18 34.35 10.10 -4.39
N ALA A 19 33.69 9.04 -4.84
CA ALA A 19 32.96 8.11 -3.98
C ALA A 19 33.91 7.26 -3.10
N GLN A 20 35.05 6.83 -3.65
CA GLN A 20 36.01 5.98 -2.93
C GLN A 20 36.74 6.76 -1.85
N GLU A 21 37.19 7.98 -2.15
CA GLU A 21 37.81 8.89 -1.19
C GLU A 21 36.82 9.27 -0.08
N TYR A 22 35.55 9.52 -0.44
CA TYR A 22 34.53 9.82 0.55
C TYR A 22 34.19 8.61 1.42
N GLU A 23 34.09 7.41 0.85
CA GLU A 23 33.88 6.17 1.60
C GLU A 23 35.00 5.94 2.61
N ALA A 24 36.27 6.08 2.20
CA ALA A 24 37.42 5.92 3.10
C ALA A 24 37.34 6.87 4.30
N LYS A 25 37.05 8.16 4.06
CA LYS A 25 36.86 9.16 5.11
C LYS A 25 35.66 8.84 6.01
N LEU A 26 34.57 8.32 5.43
CA LEU A 26 33.38 7.96 6.19
C LEU A 26 33.65 6.76 7.09
N ARG A 27 34.32 5.72 6.58
CA ARG A 27 34.71 4.54 7.36
C ARG A 27 35.71 4.89 8.47
N GLU A 28 36.61 5.83 8.25
CA GLU A 28 37.52 6.31 9.30
C GLU A 28 36.79 7.09 10.40
N SER A 29 35.86 7.98 10.02
CA SER A 29 35.19 8.88 10.96
C SER A 29 33.98 8.26 11.68
N ASP A 30 33.20 7.41 10.99
CA ASP A 30 32.06 6.68 11.54
C ASP A 30 31.92 5.31 10.86
N PRO A 31 32.74 4.31 11.23
CA PRO A 31 32.77 2.98 10.61
C PRO A 31 31.44 2.20 10.71
N ARG A 32 30.48 2.70 11.48
CA ARG A 32 29.20 2.04 11.77
C ARG A 32 28.11 2.38 10.75
N LEU A 33 28.35 3.40 9.92
CA LEU A 33 27.30 3.94 9.06
C LEU A 33 27.04 3.05 7.83
N LEU A 34 28.11 2.44 7.30
CA LEU A 34 28.06 1.48 6.20
C LEU A 34 28.31 0.07 6.74
N GLN A 35 27.61 -0.92 6.18
CA GLN A 35 27.96 -2.32 6.44
C GLN A 35 29.34 -2.66 5.82
N ASP A 36 29.97 -3.73 6.30
CA ASP A 36 31.29 -4.16 5.80
C ASP A 36 31.27 -4.46 4.29
N ASP A 37 30.14 -4.97 3.79
CA ASP A 37 29.88 -5.32 2.39
C ASP A 37 29.06 -4.25 1.63
N GLU A 38 28.88 -3.05 2.21
CA GLU A 38 28.18 -1.93 1.59
C GLU A 38 29.18 -0.87 1.10
N SER A 39 29.29 -0.65 -0.20
CA SER A 39 30.20 0.35 -0.80
C SER A 39 29.44 1.54 -1.39
N ILE A 40 30.08 2.70 -1.46
CA ILE A 40 29.53 3.91 -2.10
C ILE A 40 29.84 3.88 -3.60
N VAL A 41 28.79 3.94 -4.43
CA VAL A 41 28.87 3.99 -5.89
C VAL A 41 28.91 5.44 -6.38
N PHE A 42 28.01 6.27 -5.88
CA PHE A 42 28.01 7.71 -6.15
C PHE A 42 27.96 8.50 -4.85
N ALA A 43 28.68 9.62 -4.81
CA ALA A 43 28.65 10.56 -3.70
C ALA A 43 28.49 11.98 -4.22
N PHE A 44 27.64 12.75 -3.55
CA PHE A 44 27.35 14.13 -3.86
C PHE A 44 27.46 14.99 -2.61
N LYS A 45 27.74 16.27 -2.83
CA LYS A 45 27.84 17.27 -1.78
C LYS A 45 27.08 18.51 -2.21
N GLY A 46 26.09 18.91 -1.41
CA GLY A 46 25.35 20.16 -1.59
C GLY A 46 26.27 21.37 -1.63
N ARG A 47 25.90 22.43 -2.36
CA ARG A 47 26.69 23.68 -2.43
C ARG A 47 26.14 24.78 -1.50
N GLY A 48 24.88 24.67 -1.08
CA GLY A 48 24.22 25.64 -0.21
C GLY A 48 24.53 25.56 1.28
N GLY A 49 24.30 26.66 2.01
CA GLY A 49 24.29 26.68 3.47
C GLY A 49 25.54 26.09 4.16
N LYS A 50 26.74 26.33 3.59
CA LYS A 50 28.08 25.80 3.93
C LYS A 50 28.47 24.45 3.28
N GLY A 51 27.73 23.96 2.30
CA GLY A 51 28.01 22.71 1.58
C GLY A 51 28.13 21.48 2.49
N ARG A 52 27.14 21.32 3.36
CA ARG A 52 27.20 20.41 4.51
C ARG A 52 26.53 19.06 4.27
N ASP A 53 25.59 19.03 3.35
CA ASP A 53 24.75 17.86 3.10
C ASP A 53 25.40 16.96 2.06
N HIS A 54 25.25 15.66 2.26
CA HIS A 54 25.86 14.66 1.39
C HIS A 54 24.85 13.58 1.06
N GLU A 55 24.67 13.32 -0.23
CA GLU A 55 23.85 12.26 -0.78
C GLU A 55 24.77 11.14 -1.30
N MET A 56 24.52 9.91 -0.90
CA MET A 56 25.33 8.75 -1.25
C MET A 56 24.43 7.66 -1.83
N PHE A 57 24.79 7.13 -2.99
CA PHE A 57 24.18 5.95 -3.58
C PHE A 57 25.12 4.80 -3.29
N THR A 58 24.69 3.89 -2.43
CA THR A 58 25.49 2.73 -2.02
C THR A 58 25.09 1.50 -2.82
N THR A 59 25.71 0.36 -2.57
CA THR A 59 25.29 -0.91 -3.16
C THR A 59 23.93 -1.42 -2.63
N LYS A 60 23.36 -0.79 -1.58
CA LYS A 60 22.13 -1.26 -0.89
C LYS A 60 21.01 -0.22 -0.80
N ARG A 61 21.36 1.06 -0.73
CA ARG A 61 20.43 2.17 -0.44
C ARG A 61 20.95 3.51 -0.88
N ILE A 62 20.04 4.47 -0.98
CA ILE A 62 20.38 5.89 -0.97
C ILE A 62 20.51 6.34 0.49
N LEU A 63 21.64 6.91 0.86
CA LEU A 63 21.94 7.43 2.18
C LEU A 63 22.12 8.95 2.10
N ILE A 64 21.34 9.71 2.84
CA ILE A 64 21.39 11.18 2.87
C ILE A 64 21.79 11.61 4.25
N ARG A 65 22.80 12.47 4.31
CA ARG A 65 23.32 13.07 5.53
C ARG A 65 23.07 14.57 5.51
N ASP A 66 22.11 15.02 6.28
CA ASP A 66 21.68 16.42 6.41
C ASP A 66 22.20 17.01 7.74
N LYS A 67 23.01 18.08 7.70
CA LYS A 67 23.46 18.78 8.92
C LYS A 67 22.53 19.94 9.28
N ARG A 68 21.74 19.75 10.34
CA ARG A 68 20.77 20.73 10.84
C ARG A 68 21.31 21.71 11.86
N GLY A 69 20.67 22.88 11.91
CA GLY A 69 20.92 23.97 12.85
C GLY A 69 22.09 24.88 12.47
N THR A 70 22.17 26.03 13.14
CA THR A 70 23.18 27.07 12.91
C THR A 70 24.60 26.57 13.21
N THR A 71 24.75 25.68 14.19
CA THR A 71 26.04 25.07 14.58
C THR A 71 26.43 23.87 13.72
N GLY A 72 25.49 23.26 12.98
CA GLY A 72 25.72 22.05 12.19
C GLY A 72 26.09 20.80 13.00
N LYS A 73 25.91 20.81 14.32
CA LYS A 73 26.21 19.67 15.21
C LYS A 73 25.15 18.57 15.17
N ARG A 74 23.92 18.91 14.75
CA ARG A 74 22.83 17.93 14.59
C ARG A 74 22.92 17.35 13.20
N ILE A 75 23.06 16.04 13.09
CA ILE A 75 23.10 15.36 11.80
C ILE A 75 21.89 14.44 11.73
N ARG A 76 21.13 14.56 10.64
CA ARG A 76 20.04 13.67 10.29
C ARG A 76 20.57 12.71 9.21
N TYR A 77 20.39 11.42 9.45
CA TYR A 77 20.63 10.40 8.44
C TYR A 77 19.29 9.89 7.94
N VAL A 78 19.17 9.75 6.63
CA VAL A 78 18.00 9.19 5.95
C VAL A 78 18.49 8.05 5.07
N SER A 79 17.93 6.86 5.26
CA SER A 79 18.21 5.69 4.43
C SER A 79 16.98 5.34 3.61
N VAL A 80 17.16 5.21 2.30
CA VAL A 80 16.13 4.78 1.35
C VAL A 80 16.62 3.51 0.64
N PRO A 81 16.25 2.32 1.15
CA PRO A 81 16.60 1.06 0.49
C PRO A 81 16.01 0.99 -0.92
N TYR A 82 16.75 0.47 -1.90
CA TYR A 82 16.25 0.40 -3.28
C TYR A 82 14.96 -0.41 -3.40
N SER A 83 14.83 -1.47 -2.59
CA SER A 83 13.62 -2.31 -2.51
C SER A 83 12.35 -1.57 -2.04
N SER A 84 12.50 -0.40 -1.42
CA SER A 84 11.40 0.45 -0.97
C SER A 84 10.86 1.39 -2.06
N ILE A 85 11.64 1.64 -3.13
CA ILE A 85 11.31 2.56 -4.20
C ILE A 85 10.20 1.96 -5.08
N ARG A 86 9.20 2.77 -5.45
CA ARG A 86 8.05 2.39 -6.29
C ARG A 86 7.94 3.21 -7.56
N ALA A 87 8.52 4.41 -7.56
CA ALA A 87 8.78 5.19 -8.76
C ALA A 87 10.02 6.04 -8.54
N PHE A 88 10.63 6.47 -9.63
CA PHE A 88 11.65 7.51 -9.61
C PHE A 88 11.58 8.32 -10.89
N SER A 89 12.02 9.57 -10.83
CA SER A 89 12.03 10.50 -11.95
C SER A 89 13.38 11.18 -12.06
N ILE A 90 13.93 11.27 -13.27
CA ILE A 90 15.12 12.10 -13.54
C ILE A 90 14.76 13.17 -14.55
N GLU A 91 15.08 14.42 -14.21
CA GLU A 91 14.88 15.60 -15.04
C GLU A 91 16.24 16.14 -15.51
N THR A 92 16.40 16.31 -16.83
CA THR A 92 17.64 16.82 -17.43
C THR A 92 17.69 18.35 -17.41
N ALA A 93 18.89 18.92 -17.53
CA ALA A 93 19.07 20.37 -17.57
C ALA A 93 18.39 21.00 -18.80
N GLY A 94 17.75 22.14 -18.61
CA GLY A 94 17.19 22.97 -19.66
C GLY A 94 18.20 23.94 -20.28
N SER A 95 17.74 24.71 -21.28
CA SER A 95 18.58 25.74 -21.92
C SER A 95 18.77 27.02 -21.08
N VAL A 96 17.91 27.24 -20.08
CA VAL A 96 17.88 28.46 -19.24
C VAL A 96 18.00 28.07 -17.78
N ASP A 97 17.22 27.09 -17.35
CA ASP A 97 17.36 26.42 -16.07
C ASP A 97 18.38 25.28 -16.21
N ALA A 98 19.53 25.41 -15.55
CA ALA A 98 20.64 24.46 -15.65
C ALA A 98 20.51 23.31 -14.64
N ASP A 99 19.48 23.32 -13.81
CA ASP A 99 19.38 22.38 -12.71
C ASP A 99 18.80 21.05 -13.21
N GLN A 100 19.33 19.96 -12.66
CA GLN A 100 18.85 18.60 -12.89
C GLN A 100 18.24 18.11 -11.58
N GLU A 101 17.18 17.31 -11.64
CA GLU A 101 16.53 16.81 -10.42
C GLU A 101 16.32 15.30 -10.49
N LEU A 102 16.61 14.59 -9.40
CA LEU A 102 16.13 13.24 -9.14
C LEU A 102 15.03 13.28 -8.09
N LYS A 103 13.90 12.66 -8.40
CA LYS A 103 12.81 12.39 -7.45
C LYS A 103 12.71 10.88 -7.22
N VAL A 104 12.70 10.44 -5.98
CA VAL A 104 12.48 9.03 -5.59
C VAL A 104 11.22 8.94 -4.74
N TYR A 105 10.33 8.02 -5.10
CA TYR A 105 9.08 7.76 -4.40
C TYR A 105 9.19 6.40 -3.71
N ALA A 106 9.36 6.41 -2.39
CA ALA A 106 9.64 5.21 -1.60
C ALA A 106 8.59 4.96 -0.51
N ARG A 107 8.27 3.68 -0.27
CA ARG A 107 7.37 3.27 0.82
C ARG A 107 7.94 3.70 2.17
N GLY A 108 7.07 4.21 3.05
CA GLY A 108 7.41 4.59 4.42
C GLY A 108 8.03 5.99 4.58
N ILE A 109 8.85 6.44 3.63
CA ILE A 109 9.50 7.76 3.72
C ILE A 109 8.83 8.85 2.88
N GLY A 110 8.20 8.47 1.77
CA GLY A 110 7.58 9.41 0.85
C GLY A 110 8.47 9.79 -0.33
N LYS A 111 8.33 11.03 -0.79
CA LYS A 111 9.17 11.59 -1.86
C LYS A 111 10.45 12.17 -1.29
N VAL A 112 11.55 11.83 -1.93
CA VAL A 112 12.87 12.42 -1.72
C VAL A 112 13.30 13.07 -3.03
N SER A 113 13.58 14.37 -3.00
CA SER A 113 14.12 15.14 -4.13
C SER A 113 15.61 15.42 -3.89
N MET A 114 16.39 15.39 -4.97
CA MET A 114 17.80 15.75 -4.99
C MET A 114 18.07 16.60 -6.22
N ASP A 115 18.55 17.82 -6.01
CA ASP A 115 18.91 18.75 -7.08
C ASP A 115 20.42 18.66 -7.34
N PHE A 116 20.77 18.50 -8.61
CA PHE A 116 22.14 18.38 -9.09
C PHE A 116 22.51 19.54 -10.00
N VAL A 117 23.80 19.88 -10.00
CA VAL A 117 24.36 20.81 -11.00
C VAL A 117 24.34 20.18 -12.39
N CYS A 118 24.27 20.99 -13.45
CA CYS A 118 24.19 20.55 -14.85
C CYS A 118 25.28 19.56 -15.31
N ASP A 119 26.40 19.49 -14.61
CA ASP A 119 27.58 18.70 -14.99
C ASP A 119 27.47 17.22 -14.56
N VAL A 120 26.41 16.83 -13.85
CA VAL A 120 26.21 15.46 -13.36
C VAL A 120 25.64 14.55 -14.46
N ASP A 121 26.17 13.33 -14.59
CA ASP A 121 25.59 12.30 -15.46
C ASP A 121 24.35 11.67 -14.81
N VAL A 122 23.23 12.40 -14.86
CA VAL A 122 21.95 11.91 -14.34
C VAL A 122 21.39 10.72 -15.12
N LEU A 123 21.79 10.51 -16.39
CA LEU A 123 21.42 9.30 -17.12
C LEU A 123 22.19 8.08 -16.62
N GLY A 124 23.44 8.25 -16.18
CA GLY A 124 24.18 7.23 -15.42
C GLY A 124 23.48 6.83 -14.12
N ILE A 125 23.00 7.83 -13.37
CA ILE A 125 22.21 7.58 -12.16
C ILE A 125 20.89 6.85 -12.53
N HIS A 126 20.22 7.25 -13.61
CA HIS A 126 19.00 6.59 -14.08
C HIS A 126 19.23 5.10 -14.38
N ARG A 127 20.31 4.77 -15.10
CA ARG A 127 20.68 3.38 -15.43
C ARG A 127 20.94 2.57 -14.16
N PHE A 128 21.77 3.10 -13.26
CA PHE A 128 22.05 2.46 -11.98
C PHE A 128 20.78 2.22 -11.15
N LEU A 129 19.90 3.23 -11.03
CA LEU A 129 18.62 3.05 -10.33
C LEU A 129 17.73 2.04 -11.04
N SER A 130 17.74 1.99 -12.37
CA SER A 130 16.98 0.97 -13.11
C SER A 130 17.47 -0.43 -12.74
N ASP A 131 18.77 -0.68 -12.64
CA ASP A 131 19.30 -1.98 -12.20
C ASP A 131 18.91 -2.30 -10.74
N MET A 132 19.18 -1.36 -9.82
CA MET A 132 18.93 -1.57 -8.39
C MET A 132 17.43 -1.72 -8.05
N VAL A 133 16.56 -0.94 -8.71
CA VAL A 133 15.14 -0.83 -8.36
C VAL A 133 14.27 -1.78 -9.17
N ILE A 134 14.57 -1.97 -10.46
CA ILE A 134 13.74 -2.80 -11.35
C ILE A 134 14.15 -4.27 -11.30
N ARG A 135 15.46 -4.59 -11.29
CA ARG A 135 15.93 -5.98 -11.19
C ARG A 135 16.09 -6.45 -9.75
N GLY A 136 16.42 -5.53 -8.83
CA GLY A 136 16.79 -5.89 -7.46
C GLY A 136 18.17 -6.53 -7.36
N GLU A 137 19.03 -6.35 -8.38
CA GLU A 137 20.42 -6.79 -8.37
C GLU A 137 21.23 -5.84 -7.45
N GLY A 138 21.86 -6.36 -6.40
CA GLY A 138 22.82 -5.59 -5.60
C GLY A 138 23.99 -5.14 -6.49
N ALA A 139 24.53 -3.94 -6.25
CA ALA A 139 25.59 -3.38 -7.10
C ALA A 139 26.86 -4.23 -7.02
N GLY A 140 27.02 -5.14 -7.97
CA GLY A 140 28.07 -6.13 -7.94
C GLY A 140 28.20 -6.93 -9.22
N MET A 141 27.88 -6.35 -10.38
CA MET A 141 28.29 -6.84 -11.70
C MET A 141 28.19 -5.70 -12.72
N GLU A 142 29.36 -5.22 -13.16
CA GLU A 142 29.61 -4.39 -14.34
C GLU A 142 28.76 -3.10 -14.54
N SER A 143 29.00 -2.07 -13.72
CA SER A 143 28.66 -0.68 -14.07
C SER A 143 29.88 0.24 -14.24
N GLY A 144 31.09 -0.33 -14.30
CA GLY A 144 32.36 0.39 -14.41
C GLY A 144 32.86 0.67 -15.83
N GLY A 145 31.99 0.61 -16.85
CA GLY A 145 32.35 0.98 -18.22
C GLY A 145 32.02 2.44 -18.47
N ALA A 146 33.03 3.30 -18.65
CA ALA A 146 32.85 4.62 -19.22
C ALA A 146 32.25 4.46 -20.63
N VAL A 147 30.94 4.64 -20.77
CA VAL A 147 30.28 4.72 -22.07
C VAL A 147 30.46 6.13 -22.58
N ALA A 148 31.15 6.27 -23.71
CA ALA A 148 31.33 7.55 -24.39
C ALA A 148 29.96 8.20 -24.65
N HIS A 149 29.81 9.47 -24.25
CA HIS A 149 28.68 10.30 -24.62
C HIS A 149 28.82 10.70 -26.09
N ASP A 150 28.15 9.99 -26.99
CA ASP A 150 27.85 10.57 -28.30
C ASP A 150 26.67 11.54 -28.12
N ALA A 151 26.95 12.82 -28.38
CA ALA A 151 25.93 13.86 -28.45
C ALA A 151 24.90 13.48 -29.53
N VAL A 152 23.73 13.01 -29.12
CA VAL A 152 22.61 12.77 -30.04
C VAL A 152 22.12 14.13 -30.53
N ASN A 153 22.58 14.52 -31.72
CA ASN A 153 21.97 15.56 -32.52
C ASN A 153 20.65 15.02 -33.08
N THR A 154 19.53 15.35 -32.44
CA THR A 154 18.18 15.13 -32.98
C THR A 154 17.90 16.17 -34.08
N SER A 155 18.47 15.98 -35.27
CA SER A 155 18.00 16.65 -36.49
C SER A 155 16.95 15.76 -37.16
N GLY A 156 15.69 15.93 -36.76
CA GLY A 156 14.53 15.35 -37.41
C GLY A 156 13.43 16.40 -37.47
N GLY A 157 13.27 17.06 -38.62
CA GLY A 157 12.25 18.08 -38.82
C GLY A 157 10.84 17.48 -38.82
N THR A 158 10.03 17.90 -37.86
CA THR A 158 8.57 17.80 -37.90
C THR A 158 7.98 19.15 -37.50
N GLY A 159 6.95 19.59 -38.23
CA GLY A 159 6.47 20.96 -38.33
C GLY A 159 6.18 21.71 -37.03
N PHE A 160 6.40 23.02 -37.12
CA PHE A 160 6.39 24.05 -36.08
C PHE A 160 5.01 24.37 -35.46
N PHE A 161 3.97 23.57 -35.71
CA PHE A 161 2.65 23.73 -35.06
C PHE A 161 1.94 22.39 -34.87
N ASP A 162 1.91 21.90 -33.64
CA ASP A 162 0.72 21.29 -33.02
C ASP A 162 0.96 21.21 -31.50
N LEU A 163 0.66 22.30 -30.80
CA LEU A 163 0.84 22.43 -29.36
C LEU A 163 -0.37 23.16 -28.78
N VAL A 164 -1.48 22.45 -28.63
CA VAL A 164 -2.36 22.40 -27.44
C VAL A 164 -3.34 21.25 -27.71
N GLY A 165 -3.12 20.13 -27.03
CA GLY A 165 -4.05 19.02 -26.93
C GLY A 165 -3.54 18.08 -25.84
N SER A 166 -4.44 17.51 -25.06
CA SER A 166 -4.15 16.51 -24.02
C SER A 166 -4.15 15.06 -24.55
N ASN A 167 -4.22 14.88 -25.88
CA ASN A 167 -4.67 13.63 -26.47
C ASN A 167 -3.51 12.85 -27.12
N TYR A 168 -3.19 11.69 -26.54
CA TYR A 168 -2.18 10.77 -27.00
C TYR A 168 -2.61 9.97 -28.25
N SER A 169 -1.71 9.73 -29.20
CA SER A 169 -1.88 8.74 -30.27
C SER A 169 -0.91 7.58 -30.12
N GLN A 170 -1.38 6.36 -30.37
CA GLN A 170 -0.55 5.16 -30.32
C GLN A 170 0.53 5.18 -31.41
N LEU A 171 1.74 4.76 -31.05
CA LEU A 171 2.89 4.64 -31.95
C LEU A 171 3.34 3.19 -32.09
N ASN A 172 4.19 2.94 -33.08
CA ASN A 172 4.88 1.66 -33.21
C ASN A 172 5.87 1.46 -32.04
N PRO A 173 5.74 0.38 -31.24
CA PRO A 173 6.65 0.08 -30.14
C PRO A 173 8.13 0.01 -30.55
N ALA A 174 8.45 -0.52 -31.73
CA ALA A 174 9.83 -0.67 -32.19
C ALA A 174 10.53 0.69 -32.40
N ASP A 175 9.80 1.69 -32.89
CA ASP A 175 10.33 3.03 -33.12
C ASP A 175 10.61 3.76 -31.81
N ILE A 176 9.75 3.58 -30.80
CA ILE A 176 9.96 4.11 -29.46
C ILE A 176 11.14 3.40 -28.80
N GLU A 177 11.19 2.07 -28.89
CA GLU A 177 12.30 1.28 -28.34
C GLU A 177 13.63 1.76 -28.90
N ALA A 178 13.75 1.91 -30.23
CA ALA A 178 14.96 2.39 -30.87
C ALA A 178 15.40 3.79 -30.38
N LYS A 179 14.46 4.68 -30.08
CA LYS A 179 14.75 6.04 -29.57
C LYS A 179 15.18 6.04 -28.10
N LEU A 180 14.61 5.18 -27.28
CA LEU A 180 14.85 5.17 -25.83
C LEU A 180 15.93 4.17 -25.39
N LYS A 181 16.31 3.23 -26.26
CA LYS A 181 17.41 2.28 -26.03
C LYS A 181 18.73 3.02 -25.88
N GLY A 182 19.53 2.66 -24.88
CA GLY A 182 20.80 3.32 -24.57
C GLY A 182 20.67 4.67 -23.85
N VAL A 183 19.46 5.24 -23.78
CA VAL A 183 19.19 6.46 -23.02
C VAL A 183 18.64 6.11 -21.64
N VAL A 184 17.44 5.51 -21.61
CA VAL A 184 16.71 5.20 -20.37
C VAL A 184 16.25 3.75 -20.28
N LEU A 185 16.02 3.05 -21.40
CA LEU A 185 15.63 1.64 -21.37
C LEU A 185 16.81 0.73 -21.05
N MET A 186 16.55 -0.31 -20.26
CA MET A 186 17.54 -1.36 -19.98
C MET A 186 17.82 -2.20 -21.23
N GLN A 187 18.96 -2.90 -21.28
CA GLN A 187 19.36 -3.69 -22.45
C GLN A 187 18.36 -4.80 -22.80
N ASP A 188 17.74 -5.42 -21.80
CA ASP A 188 16.72 -6.48 -21.95
C ASP A 188 15.27 -5.97 -21.83
N GLU A 189 15.08 -4.65 -21.66
CA GLU A 189 13.76 -4.03 -21.61
C GLU A 189 13.17 -3.85 -23.02
N LYS A 190 11.90 -4.22 -23.17
CA LYS A 190 11.14 -4.18 -24.42
C LYS A 190 9.94 -3.26 -24.30
N VAL A 191 9.76 -2.40 -25.31
CA VAL A 191 8.55 -1.58 -25.41
C VAL A 191 7.44 -2.45 -25.97
N GLU A 192 6.33 -2.54 -25.24
CA GLU A 192 5.18 -3.34 -25.65
C GLU A 192 4.02 -2.46 -26.11
N MET A 193 3.87 -1.28 -25.51
CA MET A 193 2.96 -0.23 -25.97
C MET A 193 3.60 1.14 -25.79
N GLY A 194 3.25 2.09 -26.66
CA GLY A 194 3.62 3.48 -26.42
C GLY A 194 2.79 4.45 -27.21
N PHE A 195 2.70 5.64 -26.65
CA PHE A 195 1.77 6.69 -27.04
C PHE A 195 2.49 8.03 -27.00
N GLN A 196 2.11 8.96 -27.87
CA GLN A 196 2.68 10.29 -27.93
C GLN A 196 1.59 11.36 -27.96
N CYS A 197 1.77 12.41 -27.17
CA CYS A 197 0.95 13.62 -27.17
C CYS A 197 1.88 14.83 -27.33
N GLY A 198 1.86 15.49 -28.49
CA GLY A 198 2.83 16.54 -28.79
C GLY A 198 4.27 16.01 -28.72
N ARG A 199 5.06 16.52 -27.77
CA ARG A 199 6.45 16.05 -27.53
C ARG A 199 6.55 15.00 -26.42
N ASP A 200 5.49 14.82 -25.64
CA ASP A 200 5.49 13.93 -24.50
C ASP A 200 5.17 12.51 -24.95
N SER A 201 5.77 11.53 -24.30
CA SER A 201 5.55 10.12 -24.58
C SER A 201 5.16 9.37 -23.32
N PHE A 202 4.19 8.47 -23.46
CA PHE A 202 3.80 7.54 -22.43
C PHE A 202 4.07 6.13 -22.94
N VAL A 203 4.92 5.37 -22.24
CA VAL A 203 5.48 4.12 -22.72
C VAL A 203 5.24 3.03 -21.68
N MET A 204 4.72 1.89 -22.10
CA MET A 204 4.59 0.71 -21.27
C MET A 204 5.55 -0.36 -21.77
N THR A 205 6.41 -0.84 -20.88
CA THR A 205 7.41 -1.87 -21.17
C THR A 205 7.10 -3.14 -20.41
N ASN A 206 7.82 -4.20 -20.74
CA ASN A 206 7.78 -5.44 -19.98
C ASN A 206 8.20 -5.28 -18.51
N LYS A 207 8.85 -4.17 -18.12
CA LYS A 207 9.38 -3.93 -16.78
C LYS A 207 8.70 -2.79 -16.01
N ARG A 208 8.20 -1.76 -16.69
CA ARG A 208 7.65 -0.55 -16.04
C ARG A 208 6.74 0.24 -16.96
N VAL A 209 6.08 1.23 -16.37
CA VAL A 209 5.49 2.37 -17.07
C VAL A 209 6.49 3.52 -17.03
N LEU A 210 6.69 4.19 -18.16
CA LEU A 210 7.63 5.30 -18.35
C LEU A 210 6.90 6.48 -18.99
N LYS A 211 6.84 7.61 -18.28
CA LYS A 211 6.42 8.90 -18.86
C LYS A 211 7.67 9.71 -19.20
N VAL A 212 7.72 10.20 -20.44
CA VAL A 212 8.74 11.11 -20.95
C VAL A 212 8.05 12.46 -21.20
N ASP A 213 8.41 13.46 -20.43
CA ASP A 213 7.82 14.80 -20.49
C ASP A 213 8.87 15.80 -20.99
N VAL A 214 8.64 16.40 -22.15
CA VAL A 214 9.60 17.29 -22.82
C VAL A 214 9.20 18.73 -22.54
N GLN A 215 9.94 19.37 -21.64
CA GLN A 215 9.62 20.67 -21.08
C GLN A 215 10.33 21.84 -21.80
N GLY A 216 9.71 23.02 -21.68
CA GLY A 216 10.25 24.29 -22.16
C GLY A 216 10.31 24.44 -23.68
N VAL A 217 10.52 25.67 -24.16
CA VAL A 217 10.47 25.99 -25.60
C VAL A 217 11.51 25.19 -26.41
N THR A 218 12.72 25.05 -25.87
CA THR A 218 13.82 24.32 -26.55
C THR A 218 13.72 22.79 -26.48
N GLY A 219 12.90 22.23 -25.57
CA GLY A 219 12.76 20.78 -25.38
C GLY A 219 13.98 20.07 -24.80
N LYS A 220 14.99 20.80 -24.31
CA LYS A 220 16.21 20.18 -23.71
C LYS A 220 16.00 19.63 -22.30
N LYS A 221 15.01 20.16 -21.59
CA LYS A 221 14.62 19.71 -20.26
C LYS A 221 13.63 18.57 -20.44
N ILE A 222 14.03 17.36 -20.06
CA ILE A 222 13.23 16.15 -20.23
C ILE A 222 13.11 15.46 -18.88
N GLU A 223 11.89 15.18 -18.44
CA GLU A 223 11.61 14.35 -17.27
C GLU A 223 11.32 12.92 -17.70
N TYR A 224 12.05 11.95 -17.14
CA TYR A 224 11.85 10.52 -17.31
C TYR A 224 11.29 9.92 -16.01
N LEU A 225 9.97 9.83 -15.90
CA LEU A 225 9.28 9.26 -14.75
C LEU A 225 9.05 7.76 -14.96
N THR A 226 9.75 6.95 -14.16
CA THR A 226 9.58 5.49 -14.06
C THR A 226 8.59 5.14 -12.96
N ILE A 227 7.55 4.36 -13.28
CA ILE A 227 6.61 3.76 -12.34
C ILE A 227 6.65 2.24 -12.50
N LEU A 228 6.94 1.52 -11.42
CA LEU A 228 7.04 0.05 -11.49
C LEU A 228 5.64 -0.58 -11.58
N TRP A 229 5.50 -1.71 -12.29
CA TRP A 229 4.23 -2.46 -12.32
C TRP A 229 3.66 -2.76 -10.92
N PRO A 230 4.46 -3.20 -9.92
CA PRO A 230 3.97 -3.43 -8.56
C PRO A 230 3.53 -2.16 -7.79
N ALA A 231 3.78 -0.97 -8.34
CA ALA A 231 3.27 0.28 -7.79
C ALA A 231 1.81 0.54 -8.20
N ILE A 232 1.36 -0.01 -9.33
CA ILE A 232 0.00 0.12 -9.85
C ILE A 232 -0.91 -0.85 -9.11
N LYS A 233 -2.03 -0.34 -8.62
CA LYS A 233 -2.97 -0.99 -7.70
C LYS A 233 -4.36 -1.21 -8.30
N GLY A 234 -4.65 -0.51 -9.37
CA GLY A 234 -5.85 -0.68 -10.16
C GLY A 234 -5.74 0.15 -11.40
N PHE A 235 -6.74 0.07 -12.26
CA PHE A 235 -6.83 0.94 -13.41
C PHE A 235 -8.29 1.12 -13.81
N SER A 236 -8.59 2.15 -14.58
CA SER A 236 -9.86 2.25 -15.29
C SER A 236 -9.65 2.63 -16.75
N VAL A 237 -10.57 2.18 -17.59
CA VAL A 237 -10.64 2.63 -18.99
C VAL A 237 -12.01 3.23 -19.27
N GLU A 238 -12.05 4.43 -19.85
CA GLU A 238 -13.28 5.11 -20.24
C GLU A 238 -13.39 5.16 -21.76
N THR A 239 -14.54 4.73 -22.28
CA THR A 239 -14.82 4.79 -23.73
C THR A 239 -15.17 6.20 -24.16
N ALA A 240 -14.76 6.59 -25.37
CA ALA A 240 -15.19 7.82 -26.04
C ALA A 240 -16.71 8.04 -25.99
N GLY A 241 -17.13 9.29 -25.75
CA GLY A 241 -18.53 9.70 -25.81
C GLY A 241 -18.98 10.09 -27.22
N ASN A 242 -20.29 9.99 -27.48
CA ASN A 242 -20.84 10.17 -28.83
C ASN A 242 -21.06 11.63 -29.30
N ILE A 243 -20.95 12.66 -28.44
CA ILE A 243 -21.47 14.01 -28.75
C ILE A 243 -20.47 15.16 -28.58
N ILE A 244 -19.65 15.19 -27.50
CA ILE A 244 -18.79 16.36 -27.21
C ILE A 244 -17.36 15.95 -26.86
N ASP A 245 -17.20 14.97 -25.98
CA ASP A 245 -15.90 14.42 -25.61
C ASP A 245 -15.73 13.03 -26.23
N ARG A 246 -14.88 12.97 -27.27
CA ARG A 246 -14.66 11.79 -28.12
C ARG A 246 -13.38 11.04 -27.74
N ASP A 247 -12.69 11.47 -26.70
CA ASP A 247 -11.43 10.86 -26.31
C ASP A 247 -11.71 9.68 -25.37
N SER A 248 -10.91 8.62 -25.49
CA SER A 248 -10.95 7.49 -24.55
C SER A 248 -9.88 7.72 -23.49
N GLU A 249 -10.10 7.27 -22.27
CA GLU A 249 -9.18 7.56 -21.16
C GLU A 249 -8.66 6.27 -20.53
N LEU A 250 -7.38 6.25 -20.14
CA LEU A 250 -6.82 5.29 -19.20
C LEU A 250 -6.44 6.02 -17.91
N THR A 251 -6.96 5.54 -16.78
CA THR A 251 -6.48 5.93 -15.46
C THR A 251 -5.71 4.78 -14.84
N LEU A 252 -4.48 5.03 -14.37
CA LEU A 252 -3.72 4.10 -13.54
C LEU A 252 -3.77 4.56 -12.09
N TYR A 253 -4.24 3.69 -11.18
CA TYR A 253 -4.26 3.96 -9.74
C TYR A 253 -3.00 3.45 -9.08
N PHE A 254 -2.33 4.30 -8.30
CA PHE A 254 -1.11 3.97 -7.58
C PHE A 254 -0.89 4.95 -6.44
N ASN A 255 -0.02 4.62 -5.50
CA ASN A 255 0.33 5.55 -4.42
C ASN A 255 1.78 5.97 -4.54
N LEU A 256 2.02 7.07 -5.25
CA LEU A 256 3.32 7.72 -5.25
C LEU A 256 3.31 8.81 -4.18
N PRO A 257 3.94 8.55 -3.02
CA PRO A 257 3.87 9.50 -1.93
C PRO A 257 4.70 10.73 -2.25
N ASP A 258 4.08 11.91 -2.28
CA ASP A 258 4.71 13.17 -2.68
C ASP A 258 5.08 14.08 -1.50
N ALA A 259 4.60 13.75 -0.30
CA ALA A 259 4.92 14.42 0.96
C ALA A 259 5.37 13.40 2.04
N PRO A 260 6.31 13.77 2.93
CA PRO A 260 6.69 12.92 4.06
C PRO A 260 5.54 12.80 5.08
N CYS A 261 5.25 11.56 5.49
CA CYS A 261 4.23 11.24 6.49
C CYS A 261 4.77 11.51 7.90
N PHE A 262 4.26 12.54 8.58
CA PHE A 262 4.69 12.90 9.95
C PHE A 262 3.58 12.84 11.00
N ALA A 263 2.43 12.24 10.71
CA ALA A 263 1.35 12.04 11.68
C ALA A 263 0.60 10.74 11.43
N GLU A 264 0.15 10.11 12.52
CA GLU A 264 -0.70 8.91 12.53
C GLU A 264 -1.88 9.08 11.55
N GLY A 265 -1.94 8.19 10.55
CA GLY A 265 -3.19 7.86 9.86
C GLY A 265 -3.52 8.58 8.55
N PHE A 266 -2.74 9.55 8.04
CA PHE A 266 -3.12 10.24 6.79
C PHE A 266 -1.94 10.54 5.85
N PRO A 267 -1.75 9.73 4.80
CA PRO A 267 -0.86 10.08 3.70
C PRO A 267 -1.49 11.20 2.86
N ARG A 268 -0.78 12.32 2.74
CA ARG A 268 -1.13 13.39 1.81
C ARG A 268 -0.47 13.10 0.47
N ASN A 269 -0.95 12.11 -0.26
CA ASN A 269 -0.46 11.81 -1.59
C ASN A 269 -1.18 12.71 -2.62
N SER A 270 -0.49 13.60 -3.33
CA SER A 270 -1.07 14.34 -4.47
C SER A 270 -1.04 13.54 -5.78
N ARG A 271 -0.20 12.50 -5.86
CA ARG A 271 -0.05 11.61 -7.03
C ARG A 271 -0.61 10.22 -6.74
N THR A 272 -1.94 10.17 -6.70
CA THR A 272 -2.74 8.96 -6.45
C THR A 272 -3.13 8.19 -7.72
N ARG A 273 -2.98 8.86 -8.86
CA ARG A 273 -3.34 8.31 -10.16
C ARG A 273 -2.66 9.07 -11.30
N MET A 274 -2.65 8.46 -12.46
CA MET A 274 -2.26 9.09 -13.73
C MET A 274 -3.39 8.92 -14.74
N HIS A 275 -3.84 10.04 -15.30
CA HIS A 275 -4.80 10.10 -16.41
C HIS A 275 -4.06 10.20 -17.74
N ILE A 276 -4.50 9.42 -18.72
CA ILE A 276 -3.95 9.38 -20.06
C ILE A 276 -5.13 9.43 -21.03
N ASP A 277 -5.32 10.58 -21.65
CA ASP A 277 -6.37 10.78 -22.65
C ASP A 277 -5.85 10.34 -24.02
N PHE A 278 -6.57 9.49 -24.72
CA PHE A 278 -6.27 9.05 -26.06
C PHE A 278 -7.13 9.79 -27.07
N ARG A 279 -6.50 10.27 -28.13
CA ARG A 279 -7.20 10.89 -29.26
C ARG A 279 -8.20 9.91 -29.87
N ASP A 280 -9.41 10.38 -30.15
CA ASP A 280 -10.48 9.58 -30.76
C ASP A 280 -9.97 8.68 -31.91
N GLY A 281 -10.22 7.37 -31.77
CA GLY A 281 -9.83 6.34 -32.75
C GLY A 281 -8.33 6.12 -32.95
N LYS A 282 -7.45 6.69 -32.11
CA LYS A 282 -5.97 6.56 -32.22
C LYS A 282 -5.34 5.61 -31.21
N ALA A 283 -6.13 4.96 -30.36
CA ALA A 283 -5.70 3.89 -29.49
C ALA A 283 -6.78 2.80 -29.45
N ASP A 284 -6.37 1.54 -29.44
CA ASP A 284 -7.27 0.44 -29.14
C ASP A 284 -7.40 0.30 -27.61
N LEU A 285 -8.45 0.90 -27.05
CA LEU A 285 -8.70 0.93 -25.61
C LEU A 285 -8.82 -0.48 -25.03
N PHE A 286 -9.41 -1.43 -25.75
CA PHE A 286 -9.56 -2.81 -25.27
C PHE A 286 -8.23 -3.55 -25.29
N ALA A 287 -7.38 -3.32 -26.29
CA ALA A 287 -6.01 -3.85 -26.29
C ALA A 287 -5.19 -3.28 -25.12
N VAL A 288 -5.27 -1.95 -24.88
CA VAL A 288 -4.63 -1.29 -23.74
C VAL A 288 -5.10 -1.90 -22.43
N GLN A 289 -6.42 -2.02 -22.27
CA GLN A 289 -7.04 -2.58 -21.09
C GLN A 289 -6.58 -4.02 -20.84
N LYS A 290 -6.59 -4.87 -21.88
CA LYS A 290 -6.14 -6.26 -21.79
C LYS A 290 -4.67 -6.34 -21.39
N TYR A 291 -3.83 -5.51 -22.00
CA TYR A 291 -2.41 -5.48 -21.67
C TYR A 291 -2.15 -5.04 -20.22
N VAL A 292 -2.82 -4.00 -19.74
CA VAL A 292 -2.71 -3.60 -18.32
C VAL A 292 -3.24 -4.70 -17.40
N ALA A 293 -4.35 -5.35 -17.77
CA ALA A 293 -4.88 -6.49 -17.03
C ALA A 293 -3.87 -7.65 -16.95
N ASP A 294 -3.18 -7.99 -18.05
CA ASP A 294 -2.15 -9.04 -18.07
C ASP A 294 -0.98 -8.71 -17.12
N LYS A 295 -0.58 -7.44 -17.05
CA LYS A 295 0.50 -6.99 -16.14
C LYS A 295 0.09 -7.02 -14.67
N LEU A 296 -1.16 -6.71 -14.35
CA LEU A 296 -1.64 -6.59 -12.96
C LEU A 296 -2.22 -7.88 -12.41
N LEU A 297 -2.93 -8.65 -13.24
CA LEU A 297 -3.71 -9.84 -12.85
C LEU A 297 -2.98 -11.16 -13.18
N GLY A 298 -1.82 -11.07 -13.81
CA GLY A 298 -1.06 -12.22 -14.32
C GLY A 298 -1.54 -12.68 -15.71
N VAL A 299 -0.75 -13.59 -16.29
CA VAL A 299 -0.92 -14.05 -17.67
C VAL A 299 -2.31 -14.64 -17.90
N ASP A 300 -2.91 -14.32 -19.06
CA ASP A 300 -4.13 -14.92 -19.58
C ASP A 300 -3.87 -16.38 -20.02
N THR A 301 -3.74 -17.30 -19.07
CA THR A 301 -3.57 -18.73 -19.33
C THR A 301 -4.93 -19.40 -19.44
N VAL A 302 -5.14 -20.34 -20.38
CA VAL A 302 -6.38 -21.14 -20.43
C VAL A 302 -6.46 -22.06 -19.20
N SER A 303 -6.95 -21.54 -18.08
CA SER A 303 -7.32 -22.32 -16.90
C SER A 303 -8.83 -22.25 -16.76
N VAL A 304 -9.48 -23.41 -16.82
CA VAL A 304 -10.90 -23.55 -16.48
C VAL A 304 -11.06 -23.01 -15.05
N SER A 305 -11.94 -22.03 -14.87
CA SER A 305 -12.33 -21.58 -13.52
C SER A 305 -12.68 -22.80 -12.68
N LYS A 306 -11.98 -22.99 -11.54
CA LYS A 306 -12.30 -24.04 -10.57
C LYS A 306 -13.71 -23.86 -9.97
N TYR A 307 -14.32 -22.71 -10.19
CA TYR A 307 -15.68 -22.36 -9.76
C TYR A 307 -16.70 -22.48 -10.89
N GLY A 308 -16.49 -23.44 -11.82
CA GLY A 308 -17.36 -23.77 -12.95
C GLY A 308 -18.76 -24.33 -12.58
N SER A 309 -19.38 -23.75 -11.56
CA SER A 309 -20.81 -23.69 -11.33
C SER A 309 -21.01 -22.39 -10.55
N GLY A 310 -21.49 -21.33 -11.22
CA GLY A 310 -21.88 -20.10 -10.54
C GLY A 310 -22.75 -20.46 -9.33
N MET A 311 -22.60 -19.72 -8.24
CA MET A 311 -23.44 -19.88 -7.05
C MET A 311 -24.89 -19.99 -7.49
N ALA A 312 -25.46 -21.19 -7.34
CA ALA A 312 -26.72 -21.55 -7.94
C ALA A 312 -27.84 -20.64 -7.42
N GLY A 313 -28.37 -19.81 -8.31
CA GLY A 313 -29.75 -19.37 -8.36
C GLY A 313 -30.29 -18.58 -7.17
N HIS A 314 -30.21 -17.24 -7.26
CA HIS A 314 -31.39 -16.47 -6.93
C HIS A 314 -32.16 -16.18 -8.23
N VAL A 315 -33.32 -16.82 -8.38
CA VAL A 315 -34.22 -16.57 -9.52
C VAL A 315 -34.79 -15.17 -9.37
N ASP A 316 -34.66 -14.34 -10.42
CA ASP A 316 -35.31 -13.03 -10.49
C ASP A 316 -36.82 -13.21 -10.30
N THR A 317 -37.34 -12.85 -9.12
CA THR A 317 -38.78 -12.78 -8.85
C THR A 317 -39.37 -11.43 -9.24
N GLY A 318 -38.58 -10.54 -9.87
CA GLY A 318 -39.04 -9.26 -10.38
C GLY A 318 -39.84 -9.43 -11.67
N SER A 319 -41.11 -9.03 -11.64
CA SER A 319 -41.96 -8.98 -12.81
C SER A 319 -41.33 -8.12 -13.92
N GLY A 320 -41.36 -8.61 -15.15
CA GLY A 320 -40.93 -7.92 -16.37
C GLY A 320 -41.82 -6.73 -16.74
N SER A 321 -42.05 -5.82 -15.80
CA SER A 321 -42.80 -4.59 -16.00
C SER A 321 -41.84 -3.45 -16.35
N PHE A 322 -42.12 -2.80 -17.47
CA PHE A 322 -41.47 -1.62 -18.05
C PHE A 322 -41.33 -0.42 -17.08
N LEU A 323 -41.85 -0.51 -15.85
CA LEU A 323 -41.84 0.51 -14.80
C LEU A 323 -41.01 0.15 -13.55
N ALA A 324 -40.23 -0.94 -13.54
CA ALA A 324 -39.37 -1.33 -12.40
C ALA A 324 -38.08 -0.48 -12.21
N TRP A 325 -37.90 0.58 -13.02
CA TRP A 325 -36.72 1.44 -13.12
C TRP A 325 -36.63 2.61 -12.12
N ILE A 326 -37.50 2.67 -11.11
CA ILE A 326 -37.46 3.69 -10.05
C ILE A 326 -36.84 3.08 -8.80
N GLY A 327 -35.51 3.01 -8.81
CA GLY A 327 -34.64 2.64 -7.69
C GLY A 327 -33.20 2.78 -8.16
N ASP A 328 -32.36 3.42 -7.36
CA ASP A 328 -30.94 3.63 -7.70
C ASP A 328 -30.06 2.44 -7.22
N ASP A 329 -30.63 1.47 -6.49
CA ASP A 329 -29.89 0.41 -5.79
C ASP A 329 -29.60 -0.83 -6.66
N ASN A 330 -28.53 -1.57 -6.33
CA ASN A 330 -28.07 -2.73 -7.10
C ASN A 330 -28.86 -4.01 -6.78
N ARG A 331 -29.27 -4.76 -7.83
CA ARG A 331 -29.82 -6.13 -7.72
C ARG A 331 -28.86 -7.17 -8.31
N MET A 332 -28.87 -8.38 -7.77
CA MET A 332 -28.09 -9.49 -8.33
C MET A 332 -28.65 -9.92 -9.70
N ILE A 333 -27.77 -10.20 -10.65
CA ILE A 333 -28.12 -10.72 -11.99
C ILE A 333 -27.41 -12.05 -12.23
N ASP A 334 -27.81 -12.78 -13.29
CA ASP A 334 -27.18 -14.05 -13.64
C ASP A 334 -25.69 -13.83 -14.00
N PRO A 335 -24.74 -14.42 -13.23
CA PRO A 335 -23.32 -14.29 -13.53
C PRO A 335 -22.95 -14.89 -14.89
N LEU A 336 -23.66 -15.91 -15.39
CA LEU A 336 -23.37 -16.52 -16.69
C LEU A 336 -23.72 -15.59 -17.86
N GLU A 337 -24.85 -14.88 -17.75
CA GLU A 337 -25.22 -13.86 -18.75
C GLU A 337 -24.22 -12.71 -18.75
N ALA A 338 -23.83 -12.24 -17.57
CA ALA A 338 -22.79 -11.21 -17.42
C ALA A 338 -21.44 -11.70 -17.98
N ASP A 339 -21.04 -12.93 -17.68
CA ASP A 339 -19.82 -13.54 -18.20
C ASP A 339 -19.79 -13.54 -19.74
N ARG A 340 -20.88 -14.01 -20.37
CA ARG A 340 -21.01 -13.96 -21.84
C ARG A 340 -20.92 -12.54 -22.37
N MET A 341 -21.61 -11.58 -21.74
CA MET A 341 -21.61 -10.18 -22.17
C MET A 341 -20.19 -9.59 -22.15
N PHE A 342 -19.43 -9.80 -21.08
CA PHE A 342 -18.09 -9.21 -20.90
C PHE A 342 -16.92 -10.02 -21.49
N HIS A 343 -17.21 -11.20 -22.04
CA HIS A 343 -16.29 -11.94 -22.91
C HIS A 343 -16.57 -11.71 -24.41
N CYS A 344 -17.84 -11.65 -24.81
CA CYS A 344 -18.22 -11.65 -26.24
C CYS A 344 -18.61 -10.27 -26.76
N GLU A 345 -19.46 -9.54 -26.04
CA GLU A 345 -20.00 -8.26 -26.53
C GLU A 345 -19.11 -7.07 -26.15
N ARG A 346 -18.48 -7.15 -24.97
CA ARG A 346 -17.60 -6.12 -24.40
C ARG A 346 -16.39 -6.81 -23.80
N PRO A 347 -15.39 -7.21 -24.60
CA PRO A 347 -14.32 -8.15 -24.21
C PRO A 347 -13.31 -7.49 -23.26
N ILE A 348 -13.74 -7.23 -22.03
CA ILE A 348 -12.91 -6.60 -20.98
C ILE A 348 -12.28 -7.65 -20.05
N LEU A 349 -12.80 -8.86 -20.03
CA LEU A 349 -12.29 -9.95 -19.19
C LEU A 349 -11.19 -10.71 -19.94
N GLN A 350 -10.21 -11.21 -19.19
CA GLN A 350 -9.26 -12.19 -19.73
C GLN A 350 -10.01 -13.50 -20.03
N ASN A 351 -9.55 -14.29 -21.02
CA ASN A 351 -10.23 -15.54 -21.37
C ASN A 351 -10.32 -16.55 -20.21
N CYS A 352 -9.42 -16.42 -19.24
CA CYS A 352 -9.35 -17.25 -18.04
C CYS A 352 -10.06 -16.68 -16.82
N GLU A 353 -10.68 -15.51 -16.95
CA GLU A 353 -11.33 -14.78 -15.88
C GLU A 353 -12.85 -14.97 -15.98
N THR A 354 -13.47 -15.67 -15.04
CA THR A 354 -14.93 -15.86 -15.05
C THR A 354 -15.63 -14.90 -14.10
N VAL A 355 -16.83 -14.45 -14.46
CA VAL A 355 -17.76 -13.75 -13.56
C VAL A 355 -18.39 -14.77 -12.60
N GLU A 356 -18.27 -14.51 -11.31
CA GLU A 356 -18.73 -15.39 -10.23
C GLU A 356 -19.95 -14.79 -9.50
N MET A 357 -20.03 -13.47 -9.41
CA MET A 357 -21.23 -12.72 -9.02
C MET A 357 -21.33 -11.46 -9.86
N ALA A 358 -22.56 -11.04 -10.16
CA ALA A 358 -22.80 -9.79 -10.87
C ALA A 358 -24.00 -9.05 -10.28
N PHE A 359 -23.89 -7.74 -10.24
CA PHE A 359 -24.93 -6.84 -9.75
C PHE A 359 -25.19 -5.77 -10.79
N LYS A 360 -26.44 -5.33 -10.88
CA LYS A 360 -26.88 -4.28 -11.78
C LYS A 360 -27.79 -3.31 -11.04
N GLY A 361 -27.39 -2.06 -10.99
CA GLY A 361 -28.24 -0.95 -10.55
C GLY A 361 -29.03 -0.39 -11.72
N ARG A 362 -29.47 0.87 -11.59
CA ARG A 362 -30.24 1.55 -12.62
C ARG A 362 -29.47 1.71 -13.94
N ARG A 363 -28.18 2.04 -13.87
CA ARG A 363 -27.29 2.20 -15.03
C ARG A 363 -26.04 1.34 -14.91
N ASP A 364 -25.52 1.23 -13.71
CA ASP A 364 -24.18 0.71 -13.48
C ASP A 364 -24.20 -0.79 -13.17
N MET A 365 -23.06 -1.45 -13.38
CA MET A 365 -22.90 -2.87 -13.08
C MET A 365 -21.65 -3.10 -12.24
N ILE A 366 -21.67 -4.13 -11.41
CA ILE A 366 -20.53 -4.58 -10.63
C ILE A 366 -20.33 -6.06 -10.90
N LEU A 367 -19.13 -6.45 -11.28
CA LEU A 367 -18.75 -7.83 -11.57
C LEU A 367 -17.71 -8.28 -10.56
N PHE A 368 -17.99 -9.36 -9.84
CA PHE A 368 -16.99 -10.07 -9.08
C PHE A 368 -16.48 -11.21 -9.93
N THR A 369 -15.20 -11.18 -10.27
CA THR A 369 -14.58 -12.18 -11.13
C THR A 369 -13.59 -13.04 -10.35
N GLY A 370 -13.04 -14.07 -10.99
CA GLY A 370 -11.96 -14.85 -10.39
C GLY A 370 -10.71 -14.03 -10.02
N LYS A 371 -10.48 -12.87 -10.65
CA LYS A 371 -9.22 -12.09 -10.54
C LYS A 371 -9.37 -10.68 -9.96
N ARG A 372 -10.54 -10.04 -10.13
CA ARG A 372 -10.78 -8.65 -9.71
C ARG A 372 -12.27 -8.36 -9.51
N ILE A 373 -12.55 -7.16 -9.02
CA ILE A 373 -13.84 -6.52 -9.13
C ILE A 373 -13.80 -5.57 -10.33
N VAL A 374 -14.85 -5.59 -11.16
CA VAL A 374 -15.03 -4.61 -12.23
C VAL A 374 -16.28 -3.79 -11.97
N PHE A 375 -16.13 -2.48 -11.85
CA PHE A 375 -17.26 -1.54 -11.88
C PHE A 375 -17.43 -1.03 -13.29
N VAL A 376 -18.67 -1.05 -13.76
CA VAL A 376 -19.07 -0.56 -15.07
C VAL A 376 -19.98 0.64 -14.83
N ASP A 377 -19.40 1.84 -14.85
CA ASP A 377 -20.11 3.10 -14.69
C ASP A 377 -20.55 3.61 -16.06
N ILE A 378 -21.85 3.76 -16.27
CA ILE A 378 -22.41 4.27 -17.52
C ILE A 378 -22.79 5.74 -17.35
N GLN A 379 -21.91 6.63 -17.78
CA GLN A 379 -22.08 8.08 -17.72
C GLN A 379 -22.92 8.63 -18.90
N GLY A 380 -23.72 9.68 -18.64
CA GLY A 380 -24.54 10.38 -19.64
C GLY A 380 -25.79 11.07 -19.06
N PHE A 381 -26.28 12.13 -19.73
CA PHE A 381 -27.50 12.85 -19.32
C PHE A 381 -28.69 12.41 -20.19
N LEU A 382 -29.79 11.95 -19.57
CA LEU A 382 -31.06 11.66 -20.24
C LEU A 382 -30.95 10.70 -21.46
N GLY A 383 -29.99 9.77 -21.43
CA GLY A 383 -29.78 8.78 -22.50
C GLY A 383 -29.02 9.30 -23.73
N MET A 384 -28.54 10.54 -23.72
CA MET A 384 -27.70 11.11 -24.77
C MET A 384 -26.22 11.12 -24.36
N GLY A 385 -25.36 10.55 -25.22
CA GLY A 385 -23.92 10.39 -24.96
C GLY A 385 -23.65 9.31 -23.91
N LYS A 386 -23.28 8.09 -24.35
CA LYS A 386 -22.92 6.99 -23.45
C LYS A 386 -21.40 6.90 -23.38
N LYS A 387 -20.81 7.41 -22.30
CA LYS A 387 -19.45 7.05 -21.90
C LYS A 387 -19.55 5.90 -20.91
N ILE A 388 -18.66 4.92 -20.99
CA ILE A 388 -18.63 3.81 -20.07
C ILE A 388 -17.22 3.75 -19.48
N GLU A 389 -17.13 3.86 -18.16
CA GLU A 389 -15.88 3.64 -17.42
C GLU A 389 -15.88 2.21 -16.85
N TYR A 390 -14.82 1.46 -17.14
CA TYR A 390 -14.56 0.14 -16.58
C TYR A 390 -13.45 0.24 -15.54
N ILE A 391 -13.81 0.21 -14.26
CA ILE A 391 -12.90 0.34 -13.13
C ILE A 391 -12.50 -1.05 -12.67
N SER A 392 -11.23 -1.38 -12.78
CA SER A 392 -10.67 -2.69 -12.43
C SER A 392 -9.90 -2.63 -11.12
N VAL A 393 -10.40 -3.36 -10.12
CA VAL A 393 -9.82 -3.46 -8.77
C VAL A 393 -9.39 -4.91 -8.52
N PRO A 394 -8.10 -5.26 -8.68
CA PRO A 394 -7.58 -6.59 -8.37
C PRO A 394 -7.91 -7.04 -6.95
N TRP A 395 -8.24 -8.32 -6.73
CA TRP A 395 -8.49 -8.83 -5.37
C TRP A 395 -7.29 -8.67 -4.43
N THR A 396 -6.08 -8.64 -4.96
CA THR A 396 -4.84 -8.42 -4.20
C THR A 396 -4.74 -7.03 -3.56
N THR A 397 -5.59 -6.08 -3.97
CA THR A 397 -5.62 -4.72 -3.39
C THR A 397 -6.71 -4.55 -2.34
N VAL A 398 -7.63 -5.48 -2.20
CA VAL A 398 -8.61 -5.47 -1.10
C VAL A 398 -7.91 -5.90 0.19
N SER A 399 -7.94 -5.04 1.21
CA SER A 399 -7.27 -5.27 2.50
C SER A 399 -8.23 -5.67 3.62
N ALA A 400 -9.48 -5.23 3.56
CA ALA A 400 -10.56 -5.62 4.46
C ALA A 400 -11.90 -5.42 3.76
N PHE A 401 -12.96 -5.99 4.32
CA PHE A 401 -14.33 -5.76 3.85
C PHE A 401 -15.32 -5.77 4.99
N SER A 402 -16.49 -5.18 4.78
CA SER A 402 -17.64 -5.32 5.66
C SER A 402 -18.91 -5.46 4.85
N VAL A 403 -19.90 -6.12 5.43
CA VAL A 403 -21.27 -6.06 4.93
C VAL A 403 -22.18 -5.56 6.03
N ARG A 404 -23.20 -4.79 5.68
CA ARG A 404 -24.14 -4.19 6.61
C ARG A 404 -25.57 -4.57 6.22
N THR A 405 -26.35 -5.05 7.18
CA THR A 405 -27.77 -5.35 6.96
C THR A 405 -28.60 -4.08 6.97
N ALA A 406 -29.65 -4.01 6.16
CA ALA A 406 -30.59 -2.89 6.15
C ALA A 406 -31.21 -2.60 7.54
N GLY A 407 -31.46 -1.31 7.81
CA GLY A 407 -32.14 -0.82 9.01
C GLY A 407 -33.67 -0.96 8.98
N SER A 408 -34.36 -0.35 9.96
CA SER A 408 -35.83 -0.28 10.00
C SER A 408 -36.41 1.01 9.41
N TRP A 409 -37.56 0.84 8.74
CA TRP A 409 -38.52 1.77 8.09
C TRP A 409 -38.02 2.97 7.27
N VAL A 410 -36.93 3.65 7.67
CA VAL A 410 -36.44 4.90 7.05
C VAL A 410 -35.16 4.69 6.24
N ASP A 411 -34.26 3.82 6.70
CA ASP A 411 -32.99 3.52 6.04
C ASP A 411 -33.05 2.07 5.51
N LYS A 412 -33.15 1.92 4.19
CA LYS A 412 -33.66 0.69 3.55
C LYS A 412 -32.59 -0.20 2.95
N ASP A 413 -31.37 0.26 2.81
CA ASP A 413 -30.42 -0.39 1.93
C ASP A 413 -29.41 -1.21 2.73
N SER A 414 -29.05 -2.38 2.17
CA SER A 414 -27.96 -3.18 2.73
C SER A 414 -26.69 -2.81 1.98
N GLU A 415 -25.56 -2.78 2.67
CA GLU A 415 -24.35 -2.16 2.13
C GLU A 415 -23.19 -3.15 2.16
N MET A 416 -22.24 -2.99 1.25
CA MET A 416 -20.94 -3.63 1.34
C MET A 416 -19.86 -2.57 1.22
N CYS A 417 -18.88 -2.63 2.12
CA CYS A 417 -17.69 -1.80 2.07
C CYS A 417 -16.45 -2.65 1.78
N LEU A 418 -15.57 -2.14 0.92
CA LEU A 418 -14.25 -2.70 0.64
C LEU A 418 -13.18 -1.66 0.92
N TRP A 419 -12.22 -2.00 1.77
CA TRP A 419 -11.03 -1.18 1.98
C TRP A 419 -9.95 -1.57 1.00
N LEU A 420 -9.36 -0.59 0.32
CA LEU A 420 -8.35 -0.82 -0.71
C LEU A 420 -6.95 -0.38 -0.24
N ASP A 421 -5.93 -1.04 -0.78
CA ASP A 421 -4.51 -0.79 -0.49
C ASP A 421 -3.89 0.33 -1.32
N PHE A 422 -4.74 1.19 -1.90
CA PHE A 422 -4.36 2.43 -2.54
C PHE A 422 -5.23 3.60 -2.08
N ASP A 423 -4.75 4.80 -2.35
CA ASP A 423 -5.23 6.07 -1.82
C ASP A 423 -5.64 6.90 -3.00
N ASP A 424 -6.90 6.85 -3.41
CA ASP A 424 -7.42 7.79 -4.40
C ASP A 424 -8.22 8.86 -3.67
N VAL A 425 -7.59 10.01 -3.45
CA VAL A 425 -8.19 11.15 -2.78
C VAL A 425 -8.28 12.37 -3.69
N PHE A 426 -9.36 13.11 -3.54
CA PHE A 426 -9.50 14.46 -4.04
C PHE A 426 -9.05 15.45 -2.99
N ASN A 427 -8.15 16.36 -3.36
CA ASN A 427 -7.82 17.51 -2.53
C ASN A 427 -8.61 18.72 -3.06
N PRO A 428 -9.69 19.14 -2.37
CA PRO A 428 -10.48 20.28 -2.84
C PRO A 428 -9.62 21.55 -2.86
N ARG A 429 -9.87 22.43 -3.84
CA ARG A 429 -9.20 23.74 -3.88
C ARG A 429 -9.59 24.56 -2.66
N ARG A 430 -8.65 25.35 -2.15
CA ARG A 430 -8.95 26.36 -1.15
C ARG A 430 -9.86 27.42 -1.76
N ALA A 431 -10.79 27.96 -0.98
CA ALA A 431 -11.61 29.08 -1.42
C ALA A 431 -10.74 30.35 -1.57
N ASN A 432 -9.84 30.60 -0.62
CA ASN A 432 -8.81 31.64 -0.68
C ASN A 432 -7.41 31.05 -0.37
N GLU A 433 -6.32 31.67 -0.84
CA GLU A 433 -4.95 31.16 -0.63
C GLU A 433 -4.59 31.02 0.86
N ASP A 434 -5.05 31.96 1.68
CA ASP A 434 -4.81 32.02 3.13
C ASP A 434 -5.68 31.04 3.95
N ASP A 435 -6.71 30.43 3.35
CA ASP A 435 -7.55 29.49 4.07
C ASP A 435 -6.77 28.20 4.39
N PRO A 436 -7.03 27.55 5.55
CA PRO A 436 -6.51 26.22 5.77
C PRO A 436 -6.99 25.29 4.64
N PRO A 437 -6.14 24.35 4.18
CA PRO A 437 -6.56 23.42 3.13
C PRO A 437 -7.75 22.59 3.63
N PRO A 438 -8.83 22.46 2.84
CA PRO A 438 -9.96 21.64 3.22
C PRO A 438 -9.52 20.17 3.38
N PRO A 439 -10.25 19.37 4.18
CA PRO A 439 -9.91 17.97 4.34
C PRO A 439 -9.97 17.25 2.98
N PRO A 440 -9.07 16.30 2.72
CA PRO A 440 -9.13 15.46 1.53
C PRO A 440 -10.42 14.63 1.54
N ILE A 441 -10.99 14.43 0.35
CA ILE A 441 -12.19 13.61 0.14
C ILE A 441 -11.73 12.28 -0.47
N PRO A 442 -11.97 11.15 0.19
CA PRO A 442 -11.67 9.83 -0.36
C PRO A 442 -12.59 9.57 -1.56
N ARG A 443 -11.99 9.20 -2.70
CA ARG A 443 -12.71 8.84 -3.93
C ARG A 443 -12.89 7.33 -4.04
N ARG A 444 -11.78 6.61 -4.17
CA ARG A 444 -11.75 5.14 -4.36
C ARG A 444 -10.86 4.44 -3.33
N SER A 445 -10.50 5.12 -2.24
CA SER A 445 -9.69 4.53 -1.16
C SER A 445 -10.44 3.48 -0.35
N TRP A 446 -11.77 3.56 -0.35
CA TRP A 446 -12.68 2.47 -0.04
C TRP A 446 -13.84 2.53 -1.05
N ILE A 447 -14.56 1.42 -1.20
CA ILE A 447 -15.73 1.34 -2.06
C ILE A 447 -16.92 0.88 -1.23
N GLU A 448 -17.96 1.69 -1.24
CA GLU A 448 -19.25 1.38 -0.62
C GLU A 448 -20.28 1.12 -1.73
N ILE A 449 -21.04 0.05 -1.58
CA ILE A 449 -22.05 -0.38 -2.55
C ILE A 449 -23.35 -0.63 -1.82
N ASP A 450 -24.38 0.08 -2.26
CA ASP A 450 -25.75 -0.09 -1.78
C ASP A 450 -26.47 -1.15 -2.62
N PHE A 451 -27.17 -2.04 -1.92
CA PHE A 451 -27.98 -3.10 -2.49
C PHE A 451 -29.46 -2.90 -2.17
N GLN A 452 -30.28 -3.21 -3.16
CA GLN A 452 -31.72 -3.14 -3.00
C GLN A 452 -32.18 -4.13 -1.93
N LYS A 453 -32.95 -3.63 -0.97
CA LYS A 453 -33.56 -4.44 0.09
C LYS A 453 -34.30 -5.65 -0.48
N ASP A 454 -34.13 -6.80 0.17
CA ASP A 454 -34.80 -8.07 -0.14
C ASP A 454 -34.45 -8.68 -1.52
N LYS A 455 -33.52 -8.09 -2.28
CA LYS A 455 -33.02 -8.62 -3.57
C LYS A 455 -31.61 -9.18 -3.50
N VAL A 456 -30.90 -8.88 -2.42
CA VAL A 456 -29.53 -9.32 -2.20
C VAL A 456 -29.42 -9.82 -0.77
N ASP A 457 -28.98 -11.07 -0.63
CA ASP A 457 -28.57 -11.62 0.66
C ASP A 457 -27.12 -11.20 0.93
N VAL A 458 -26.93 -10.24 1.85
CA VAL A 458 -25.60 -9.76 2.21
C VAL A 458 -24.72 -10.82 2.88
N MET A 459 -25.30 -11.87 3.47
CA MET A 459 -24.51 -12.95 4.06
C MET A 459 -23.92 -13.87 2.98
N VAL A 460 -24.57 -13.98 1.82
CA VAL A 460 -23.99 -14.63 0.64
C VAL A 460 -22.77 -13.85 0.14
N ILE A 461 -22.86 -12.52 0.09
CA ILE A 461 -21.73 -11.64 -0.24
C ILE A 461 -20.61 -11.78 0.78
N HIS A 462 -20.94 -11.74 2.08
CA HIS A 462 -19.97 -11.92 3.16
C HIS A 462 -19.22 -13.25 3.04
N ARG A 463 -19.91 -14.37 2.77
CA ARG A 463 -19.28 -15.67 2.59
C ARG A 463 -18.34 -15.66 1.38
N TYR A 464 -18.81 -15.13 0.25
CA TYR A 464 -18.00 -15.01 -0.96
C TYR A 464 -16.72 -14.19 -0.73
N LEU A 465 -16.83 -13.00 -0.12
CA LEU A 465 -15.68 -12.16 0.20
C LEU A 465 -14.76 -12.82 1.23
N SER A 466 -15.32 -13.53 2.21
CA SER A 466 -14.53 -14.29 3.18
C SER A 466 -13.67 -15.32 2.44
N GLU A 467 -14.25 -16.11 1.55
CA GLU A 467 -13.50 -17.09 0.75
C GLU A 467 -12.49 -16.44 -0.19
N ARG A 468 -12.86 -15.33 -0.84
CA ARG A 468 -12.03 -14.66 -1.85
C ARG A 468 -10.85 -13.95 -1.20
N CYS A 469 -11.11 -13.03 -0.29
CA CYS A 469 -10.09 -12.19 0.35
C CYS A 469 -9.17 -13.01 1.25
N MET A 470 -9.64 -14.13 1.84
CA MET A 470 -8.80 -14.95 2.72
C MET A 470 -7.94 -16.00 1.99
N ARG A 471 -8.17 -16.27 0.69
CA ARG A 471 -7.41 -17.26 -0.10
C ARG A 471 -6.36 -16.62 -1.01
N THR A 472 -6.67 -15.46 -1.59
CA THR A 472 -5.86 -14.87 -2.66
C THR A 472 -4.51 -14.34 -2.19
N ASN A 473 -4.32 -14.14 -0.88
CA ASN A 473 -3.13 -13.51 -0.33
C ASN A 473 -2.38 -14.37 0.72
N HIS A 474 -2.92 -15.52 1.17
CA HIS A 474 -2.55 -16.07 2.48
C HIS A 474 -2.31 -17.59 2.48
N LYS A 475 -1.06 -18.03 2.63
CA LYS A 475 -0.77 -19.39 3.13
C LYS A 475 -0.98 -19.37 4.64
N LEU A 476 -2.19 -19.70 5.08
CA LEU A 476 -2.51 -19.76 6.51
C LEU A 476 -1.55 -20.74 7.21
N LYS A 477 -0.88 -20.28 8.27
CA LYS A 477 0.00 -21.12 9.08
C LYS A 477 -0.87 -22.00 9.97
N PRO A 478 -0.55 -23.31 10.14
CA PRO A 478 -1.29 -24.16 11.06
C PRO A 478 -1.24 -23.58 12.47
N PHE A 479 -2.38 -23.57 13.15
CA PHE A 479 -2.49 -23.08 14.52
C PHE A 479 -2.63 -24.24 15.48
N ASN A 480 -1.63 -24.37 16.35
CA ASN A 480 -1.77 -25.14 17.57
C ASN A 480 -1.96 -24.12 18.69
N SER A 481 -3.17 -23.96 19.22
CA SER A 481 -3.42 -23.03 20.34
C SER A 481 -2.51 -23.39 21.51
N PRO A 482 -1.64 -22.48 21.99
CA PRO A 482 -0.94 -22.69 23.25
C PRO A 482 -1.83 -22.35 24.46
N VAL A 483 -3.04 -21.83 24.24
CA VAL A 483 -3.95 -21.35 25.28
C VAL A 483 -5.06 -22.38 25.49
N SER A 484 -5.14 -22.92 26.70
CA SER A 484 -6.25 -23.75 27.14
C SER A 484 -7.55 -22.95 27.11
N SER A 485 -8.61 -23.46 26.48
CA SER A 485 -9.96 -22.87 26.49
C SER A 485 -10.55 -22.74 27.92
N GLN A 486 -9.90 -23.36 28.92
CA GLN A 486 -10.28 -23.34 30.33
C GLN A 486 -10.09 -21.98 31.04
N VAL A 487 -9.57 -20.94 30.37
CA VAL A 487 -9.41 -19.60 30.97
C VAL A 487 -10.74 -18.82 31.06
N PHE A 488 -11.82 -19.33 30.44
CA PHE A 488 -13.12 -18.66 30.43
C PHE A 488 -14.14 -19.40 31.31
N THR A 489 -14.61 -18.75 32.37
CA THR A 489 -15.77 -19.23 33.14
C THR A 489 -17.00 -19.30 32.23
N PRO A 490 -17.59 -20.49 31.98
CA PRO A 490 -18.83 -20.59 31.22
C PRO A 490 -19.98 -19.93 31.98
N LEU A 491 -20.92 -19.34 31.25
CA LEU A 491 -22.20 -18.91 31.82
C LEU A 491 -23.09 -20.14 32.08
N PRO A 492 -23.96 -20.12 33.11
CA PRO A 492 -24.88 -21.21 33.37
C PRO A 492 -25.79 -21.50 32.16
N PRO A 493 -26.13 -22.77 31.90
CA PRO A 493 -26.93 -23.16 30.76
C PRO A 493 -28.40 -22.83 31.01
N ASP A 494 -28.79 -21.59 30.70
CA ASP A 494 -30.18 -21.22 30.49
C ASP A 494 -30.22 -19.88 29.75
N THR A 495 -30.33 -19.90 28.41
CA THR A 495 -31.33 -19.14 27.61
C THR A 495 -31.03 -19.06 26.10
N THR A 496 -32.07 -19.38 25.31
CA THR A 496 -32.41 -18.96 23.93
C THR A 496 -31.74 -19.59 22.70
N THR A 497 -32.59 -19.92 21.73
CA THR A 497 -32.38 -20.67 20.47
C THR A 497 -32.00 -19.78 19.28
N ASN A 498 -31.68 -18.50 19.49
CA ASN A 498 -31.40 -17.56 18.41
C ASN A 498 -30.05 -16.86 18.64
N LEU A 499 -29.08 -17.12 17.75
CA LEU A 499 -27.75 -16.48 17.71
C LEU A 499 -27.84 -14.94 17.86
N MET A 500 -28.93 -14.35 17.34
CA MET A 500 -29.19 -12.91 17.40
C MET A 500 -29.55 -12.38 18.80
N ASP A 501 -30.18 -13.18 19.65
CA ASP A 501 -30.52 -12.82 21.04
C ASP A 501 -29.32 -13.03 21.97
N TRP A 502 -28.51 -14.05 21.68
CA TRP A 502 -27.28 -14.36 22.41
C TRP A 502 -26.20 -13.28 22.24
N ILE A 503 -26.00 -12.77 21.02
CA ILE A 503 -25.14 -11.60 20.74
C ILE A 503 -25.71 -10.32 21.39
N GLY A 504 -26.93 -10.30 21.92
CA GLY A 504 -27.56 -9.16 22.58
C GLY A 504 -27.16 -8.92 24.04
N ASN A 505 -26.74 -9.95 24.80
CA ASN A 505 -26.55 -9.83 26.27
C ASN A 505 -25.14 -9.42 26.74
N ASN A 506 -25.05 -8.62 27.81
CA ASN A 506 -23.82 -8.00 28.34
C ASN A 506 -22.78 -9.00 28.90
N ALA A 507 -22.02 -9.67 28.06
CA ALA A 507 -20.84 -10.44 28.46
C ALA A 507 -19.53 -9.71 28.10
N ALA A 508 -18.51 -9.86 28.94
CA ALA A 508 -17.19 -9.20 28.83
C ALA A 508 -16.12 -10.06 28.14
N ALA A 509 -16.36 -11.38 28.11
CA ALA A 509 -15.67 -12.39 27.33
C ALA A 509 -16.75 -13.44 27.03
N ILE A 510 -16.83 -13.87 25.77
CA ILE A 510 -17.80 -14.85 25.31
C ILE A 510 -17.08 -16.20 25.21
N ASP A 511 -17.77 -17.28 25.53
CA ASP A 511 -17.24 -18.63 25.30
C ASP A 511 -16.94 -18.84 23.81
N SER A 512 -15.64 -18.95 23.47
CA SER A 512 -15.17 -19.06 22.09
C SER A 512 -15.69 -20.31 21.39
N ASP A 513 -15.84 -21.42 22.11
CA ASP A 513 -16.30 -22.69 21.54
C ASP A 513 -17.79 -22.59 21.18
N ALA A 514 -18.58 -21.96 22.06
CA ALA A 514 -19.99 -21.66 21.79
C ALA A 514 -20.18 -20.66 20.62
N VAL A 515 -19.35 -19.61 20.52
CA VAL A 515 -19.37 -18.71 19.34
C VAL A 515 -19.04 -19.51 18.09
N ASN A 516 -17.99 -20.33 18.15
CA ASN A 516 -17.49 -21.10 17.01
C ASN A 516 -18.59 -21.99 16.43
N GLU A 517 -19.26 -22.78 17.27
CA GLU A 517 -20.38 -23.63 16.85
C GLU A 517 -21.51 -22.82 16.20
N GLN A 518 -21.94 -21.72 16.82
CA GLN A 518 -23.03 -20.92 16.26
C GLN A 518 -22.65 -20.24 14.94
N PHE A 519 -21.42 -19.75 14.80
CA PHE A 519 -20.97 -19.12 13.57
C PHE A 519 -20.81 -20.12 12.42
N HIS A 520 -20.39 -21.36 12.70
CA HIS A 520 -20.42 -22.42 11.69
C HIS A 520 -21.85 -22.81 11.31
N GLN A 521 -22.77 -22.94 12.27
CA GLN A 521 -24.18 -23.22 12.00
C GLN A 521 -24.84 -22.12 11.14
N ALA A 522 -24.48 -20.85 11.38
CA ALA A 522 -24.91 -19.72 10.56
C ALA A 522 -24.14 -19.59 9.23
N GLY A 523 -23.09 -20.40 9.03
CA GLY A 523 -22.21 -20.37 7.86
C GLY A 523 -21.51 -19.02 7.64
N ILE A 524 -21.14 -18.35 8.74
CA ILE A 524 -20.36 -17.09 8.79
C ILE A 524 -18.86 -17.38 8.65
N LEU A 525 -18.40 -18.48 9.25
CA LEU A 525 -17.03 -18.96 9.16
C LEU A 525 -16.89 -19.97 8.01
N GLN A 526 -15.69 -20.06 7.46
CA GLN A 526 -15.32 -21.17 6.58
C GLN A 526 -15.24 -22.48 7.37
N GLU A 527 -15.32 -23.65 6.71
CA GLU A 527 -15.29 -24.96 7.37
C GLU A 527 -14.03 -25.19 8.22
N ASP A 528 -12.90 -24.61 7.81
CA ASP A 528 -11.57 -24.70 8.44
C ASP A 528 -11.20 -23.44 9.26
N GLU A 529 -12.13 -22.50 9.45
CA GLU A 529 -11.93 -21.28 10.24
C GLU A 529 -12.48 -21.45 11.65
N HIS A 530 -11.67 -21.19 12.68
CA HIS A 530 -12.08 -21.35 14.08
C HIS A 530 -11.94 -20.06 14.88
N VAL A 531 -12.83 -19.85 15.86
CA VAL A 531 -12.75 -18.73 16.82
C VAL A 531 -11.76 -19.08 17.94
N ALA A 532 -10.75 -18.24 18.14
CA ALA A 532 -9.76 -18.37 19.21
C ALA A 532 -10.09 -17.49 20.41
N PHE A 533 -10.58 -16.27 20.17
CA PHE A 533 -11.01 -15.35 21.22
C PHE A 533 -12.28 -14.61 20.82
N ALA A 534 -13.12 -14.30 21.80
CA ALA A 534 -14.36 -13.56 21.59
C ALA A 534 -14.58 -12.54 22.70
N PHE A 535 -14.63 -11.27 22.32
CA PHE A 535 -14.79 -10.14 23.22
C PHE A 535 -16.01 -9.32 22.83
N LYS A 536 -16.67 -8.77 23.84
CA LYS A 536 -17.82 -7.90 23.66
C LYS A 536 -17.73 -6.69 24.58
N ALA A 537 -17.93 -5.51 24.01
CA ALA A 537 -18.04 -4.25 24.74
C ALA A 537 -19.33 -3.53 24.33
N GLY A 538 -20.26 -3.40 25.28
CA GLY A 538 -21.58 -2.87 24.97
C GLY A 538 -22.31 -3.76 23.97
N ARG A 539 -22.64 -3.24 22.79
CA ARG A 539 -23.33 -3.98 21.72
C ARG A 539 -22.38 -4.51 20.64
N ASP A 540 -21.12 -4.09 20.67
CA ASP A 540 -20.15 -4.41 19.64
C ASP A 540 -19.29 -5.58 20.11
N SER A 541 -18.82 -6.38 19.17
CA SER A 541 -18.04 -7.57 19.48
C SER A 541 -16.90 -7.77 18.50
N LEU A 542 -15.77 -8.24 19.03
CA LEU A 542 -14.56 -8.57 18.30
C LEU A 542 -14.23 -10.04 18.53
N TYR A 543 -14.07 -10.77 17.43
CA TYR A 543 -13.67 -12.16 17.41
C TYR A 543 -12.33 -12.30 16.71
N PHE A 544 -11.40 -12.98 17.35
CA PHE A 544 -10.14 -13.40 16.75
C PHE A 544 -10.35 -14.80 16.21
N THR A 545 -10.34 -14.95 14.89
CA THR A 545 -10.41 -16.27 14.25
C THR A 545 -9.04 -16.70 13.76
N THR A 546 -8.90 -17.95 13.34
CA THR A 546 -7.67 -18.45 12.69
C THR A 546 -7.35 -17.77 11.36
N LYS A 547 -8.23 -16.90 10.83
CA LYS A 547 -8.06 -16.21 9.54
C LYS A 547 -8.16 -14.69 9.62
N ARG A 548 -8.96 -14.13 10.53
CA ARG A 548 -9.27 -12.69 10.59
C ARG A 548 -9.50 -12.16 12.00
N LEU A 549 -9.39 -10.85 12.13
CA LEU A 549 -10.18 -10.10 13.10
C LEU A 549 -11.58 -9.92 12.51
N PHE A 550 -12.60 -10.38 13.24
CA PHE A 550 -13.99 -10.28 12.83
C PHE A 550 -14.74 -9.38 13.80
N VAL A 551 -15.22 -8.23 13.33
CA VAL A 551 -15.92 -7.23 14.13
C VAL A 551 -17.39 -7.25 13.76
N ILE A 552 -18.26 -7.34 14.77
CA ILE A 552 -19.69 -7.13 14.61
C ILE A 552 -20.07 -5.86 15.37
N ASP A 553 -20.44 -4.82 14.64
CA ASP A 553 -20.94 -3.55 15.17
C ASP A 553 -22.47 -3.51 15.03
N VAL A 554 -23.17 -3.22 16.12
CA VAL A 554 -24.63 -3.14 16.17
C VAL A 554 -25.06 -1.68 16.25
N GLN A 555 -25.59 -1.18 15.14
CA GLN A 555 -25.89 0.23 14.92
C GLN A 555 -27.37 0.60 15.10
N GLY A 556 -27.61 1.90 15.35
CA GLY A 556 -28.94 2.49 15.51
C GLY A 556 -29.63 2.17 16.84
N MET A 557 -30.74 2.85 17.14
CA MET A 557 -31.47 2.68 18.41
C MET A 557 -32.15 1.31 18.55
N THR A 558 -32.55 0.68 17.43
CA THR A 558 -33.23 -0.62 17.42
C THR A 558 -32.29 -1.82 17.34
N GLY A 559 -31.00 -1.61 17.04
CA GLY A 559 -29.99 -2.67 16.89
C GLY A 559 -30.20 -3.61 15.68
N LYS A 560 -31.10 -3.24 14.76
CA LYS A 560 -31.41 -4.06 13.57
C LYS A 560 -30.38 -3.92 12.45
N ARG A 561 -29.63 -2.81 12.45
CA ARG A 561 -28.52 -2.58 11.52
C ARG A 561 -27.27 -3.21 12.14
N LYS A 562 -26.68 -4.20 11.47
CA LYS A 562 -25.48 -4.89 11.93
C LYS A 562 -24.45 -4.84 10.83
N GLU A 563 -23.23 -4.45 11.18
CA GLU A 563 -22.08 -4.46 10.29
C GLU A 563 -21.15 -5.62 10.69
N TYR A 564 -20.77 -6.42 9.70
CA TYR A 564 -19.88 -7.57 9.84
C TYR A 564 -18.59 -7.26 9.10
N MET A 565 -17.59 -6.76 9.80
CA MET A 565 -16.30 -6.36 9.25
C MET A 565 -15.26 -7.48 9.43
N SER A 566 -14.51 -7.76 8.38
CA SER A 566 -13.48 -8.79 8.33
C SER A 566 -12.14 -8.19 7.92
N VAL A 567 -11.15 -8.32 8.79
CA VAL A 567 -9.75 -7.93 8.54
C VAL A 567 -8.88 -9.19 8.57
N PRO A 568 -8.38 -9.69 7.42
CA PRO A 568 -7.44 -10.81 7.38
C PRO A 568 -6.22 -10.57 8.28
N LEU A 569 -5.78 -11.59 9.01
CA LEU A 569 -4.76 -11.41 10.06
C LEU A 569 -3.42 -10.89 9.52
N ASP A 570 -2.97 -11.35 8.37
CA ASP A 570 -1.71 -10.91 7.78
C ASP A 570 -1.78 -9.52 7.15
N MET A 571 -2.98 -8.94 6.97
CA MET A 571 -3.12 -7.53 6.60
C MET A 571 -2.76 -6.61 7.76
N ILE A 572 -2.68 -7.12 9.00
CA ILE A 572 -2.23 -6.35 10.17
C ILE A 572 -0.77 -5.90 9.97
N GLN A 573 -0.55 -4.59 10.01
CA GLN A 573 0.77 -3.95 9.87
C GLN A 573 1.42 -3.62 11.22
N SER A 574 0.61 -3.38 12.24
CA SER A 574 1.05 -3.19 13.62
C SER A 574 -0.09 -3.48 14.58
N TRP A 575 0.24 -3.84 15.80
CA TRP A 575 -0.75 -4.03 16.86
C TRP A 575 -0.18 -3.65 18.20
N SER A 576 -1.06 -3.29 19.14
CA SER A 576 -0.72 -3.12 20.54
C SER A 576 -1.78 -3.71 21.45
N VAL A 577 -1.32 -4.15 22.61
CA VAL A 577 -2.18 -4.51 23.74
C VAL A 577 -1.76 -3.69 24.95
N GLU A 578 -2.73 -3.15 25.66
CA GLU A 578 -2.51 -2.32 26.85
C GLU A 578 -3.13 -2.97 28.10
N SER A 579 -2.35 -3.03 29.18
CA SER A 579 -2.81 -3.54 30.48
C SER A 579 -3.68 -2.52 31.23
N ALA A 580 -4.63 -2.99 32.05
CA ALA A 580 -5.46 -2.08 32.86
C ALA A 580 -4.69 -1.35 33.97
N GLY A 581 -5.05 -0.08 34.21
CA GLY A 581 -4.55 0.76 35.31
C GLY A 581 -5.17 0.47 36.70
N HIS A 582 -4.87 1.32 37.68
CA HIS A 582 -5.24 1.12 39.10
C HIS A 582 -6.61 1.73 39.49
N PHE A 583 -7.06 2.80 38.84
CA PHE A 583 -8.21 3.61 39.31
C PHE A 583 -9.42 3.66 38.38
N ASP A 584 -9.25 3.49 37.06
CA ASP A 584 -10.35 3.19 36.14
C ASP A 584 -9.79 2.77 34.77
N ARG A 585 -10.56 1.98 34.02
CA ARG A 585 -10.39 1.49 32.63
C ARG A 585 -9.91 0.05 32.39
N ASP A 586 -10.61 -0.49 31.40
CA ASP A 586 -10.42 -1.73 30.67
C ASP A 586 -9.02 -1.80 30.03
N MET A 587 -8.54 -3.01 29.80
CA MET A 587 -7.42 -3.27 28.89
C MET A 587 -7.83 -2.86 27.47
N GLU A 588 -6.89 -2.66 26.56
CA GLU A 588 -7.23 -2.27 25.18
C GLU A 588 -6.44 -3.09 24.17
N PHE A 589 -7.12 -3.50 23.11
CA PHE A 589 -6.49 -4.03 21.92
C PHE A 589 -6.61 -3.03 20.78
N LYS A 590 -5.50 -2.81 20.07
CA LYS A 590 -5.45 -2.01 18.84
C LYS A 590 -4.71 -2.78 17.77
N ALA A 591 -5.24 -2.82 16.56
CA ALA A 591 -4.50 -3.27 15.38
C ALA A 591 -4.72 -2.30 14.23
N SER A 592 -3.64 -1.93 13.56
CA SER A 592 -3.68 -1.23 12.28
C SER A 592 -3.44 -2.23 11.17
N PHE A 593 -4.26 -2.19 10.13
CA PHE A 593 -4.13 -3.06 8.96
C PHE A 593 -3.75 -2.26 7.71
N LYS A 594 -3.35 -2.95 6.66
CA LYS A 594 -2.92 -2.34 5.40
C LYS A 594 -4.05 -1.52 4.80
N GLY A 595 -3.80 -0.24 4.56
CA GLY A 595 -4.81 0.69 4.05
C GLY A 595 -4.36 2.12 4.28
N PHE A 596 -5.15 3.05 3.76
CA PHE A 596 -4.85 4.48 3.82
C PHE A 596 -5.81 5.25 4.74
N TRP A 597 -7.00 4.70 4.98
CA TRP A 597 -8.09 5.35 5.72
C TRP A 597 -8.83 4.35 6.59
N GLY A 598 -9.15 4.76 7.82
CA GLY A 598 -9.98 3.97 8.75
C GLY A 598 -9.45 2.55 8.98
N ASN A 599 -8.14 2.37 8.90
CA ASN A 599 -7.48 1.08 8.85
C ASN A 599 -7.08 0.58 10.24
N ASP A 600 -7.93 0.80 11.23
CA ASP A 600 -7.70 0.39 12.60
C ASP A 600 -8.91 -0.33 13.20
N VAL A 601 -8.63 -1.38 13.96
CA VAL A 601 -9.57 -2.06 14.84
C VAL A 601 -9.16 -1.74 16.27
N LYS A 602 -10.08 -1.20 17.05
CA LYS A 602 -9.89 -0.91 18.47
C LYS A 602 -10.98 -1.59 19.28
N GLN A 603 -10.60 -2.20 20.38
CA GLN A 603 -11.52 -2.91 21.26
C GLN A 603 -11.09 -2.77 22.72
N ASP A 604 -12.00 -2.26 23.55
CA ASP A 604 -11.86 -2.32 25.00
C ASP A 604 -12.08 -3.76 25.49
N LEU A 605 -11.21 -4.21 26.38
CA LEU A 605 -11.14 -5.56 26.94
C LEU A 605 -11.28 -5.48 28.46
N ARG A 606 -12.32 -6.08 29.05
CA ARG A 606 -12.54 -5.91 30.49
C ARG A 606 -11.43 -6.52 31.33
N LYS A 607 -11.00 -5.79 32.36
CA LYS A 607 -9.95 -6.22 33.30
C LYS A 607 -10.24 -7.60 33.88
N GLY A 608 -9.27 -8.50 33.81
CA GLY A 608 -9.37 -9.87 34.32
C GLY A 608 -10.27 -10.81 33.50
N LYS A 609 -10.75 -10.38 32.33
CA LYS A 609 -11.53 -11.19 31.39
C LYS A 609 -10.82 -11.45 30.06
N ALA A 610 -9.65 -10.84 29.85
CA ALA A 610 -8.79 -11.12 28.71
C ALA A 610 -7.34 -11.32 29.16
N ASP A 611 -6.63 -12.18 28.45
CA ASP A 611 -5.18 -12.32 28.56
C ASP A 611 -4.54 -11.58 27.38
N ILE A 612 -4.01 -10.38 27.66
CA ILE A 612 -3.38 -9.53 26.65
C ILE A 612 -2.11 -10.16 26.06
N ILE A 613 -1.39 -10.98 26.82
CA ILE A 613 -0.17 -11.64 26.35
C ILE A 613 -0.53 -12.81 25.43
N ALA A 614 -1.61 -13.54 25.75
CA ALA A 614 -2.16 -14.55 24.85
C ALA A 614 -2.61 -13.95 23.50
N ILE A 615 -3.31 -12.81 23.52
CA ILE A 615 -3.70 -12.07 22.30
C ILE A 615 -2.46 -11.65 21.51
N GLN A 616 -1.46 -11.09 22.19
CA GLN A 616 -0.19 -10.67 21.57
C GLN A 616 0.49 -11.83 20.84
N ASN A 617 0.56 -13.00 21.47
CA ASN A 617 1.19 -14.20 20.92
C ASN A 617 0.39 -14.81 19.76
N PHE A 618 -0.94 -14.78 19.87
CA PHE A 618 -1.82 -15.23 18.80
C PHE A 618 -1.60 -14.42 17.53
N ILE A 619 -1.64 -13.09 17.60
CA ILE A 619 -1.43 -12.24 16.42
C ILE A 619 -0.02 -12.43 15.87
N ALA A 620 1.00 -12.49 16.75
CA ALA A 620 2.37 -12.74 16.32
C ALA A 620 2.51 -14.05 15.51
N HIS A 621 1.80 -15.11 15.89
CA HIS A 621 1.82 -16.39 15.16
C HIS A 621 1.39 -16.26 13.70
N TYR A 622 0.37 -15.44 13.41
CA TYR A 622 -0.13 -15.27 12.05
C TYR A 622 0.58 -14.16 11.27
N VAL A 623 0.97 -13.08 11.95
CA VAL A 623 1.52 -11.88 11.29
C VAL A 623 3.01 -12.01 10.99
N ILE A 624 3.83 -12.43 11.98
CA ILE A 624 5.28 -12.63 11.79
C ILE A 624 5.64 -14.10 11.55
N GLY A 625 4.81 -15.01 12.07
CA GLY A 625 4.85 -16.48 12.02
C GLY A 625 6.18 -17.20 12.17
N SER A 626 6.19 -18.51 11.85
CA SER A 626 7.37 -19.38 12.03
C SER A 626 8.47 -19.12 11.00
N ALA A 627 9.73 -19.17 11.46
CA ALA A 627 10.99 -18.80 10.82
C ALA A 627 11.12 -19.06 9.29
N ASP A 628 11.63 -18.05 8.57
CA ASP A 628 12.59 -18.23 7.47
C ASP A 628 14.06 -18.08 7.93
N ALA A 629 14.29 -17.94 9.24
CA ALA A 629 15.61 -17.89 9.88
C ALA A 629 16.58 -16.84 9.29
N SER A 630 16.05 -15.83 8.61
CA SER A 630 16.81 -14.66 8.20
C SER A 630 16.78 -13.67 9.37
N ALA A 631 17.85 -13.65 10.17
CA ALA A 631 18.01 -12.62 11.18
C ALA A 631 17.93 -11.24 10.49
N ALA A 632 17.10 -10.33 11.01
CA ALA A 632 17.03 -8.96 10.53
C ALA A 632 18.39 -8.27 10.56
N LEU A 633 19.28 -8.70 11.46
CA LEU A 633 20.68 -8.30 11.50
C LEU A 633 21.62 -9.47 11.23
N LYS A 634 21.41 -10.26 10.17
CA LYS A 634 22.36 -11.33 9.75
C LYS A 634 23.80 -10.84 9.53
N TYR A 635 24.04 -9.52 9.58
CA TYR A 635 25.34 -8.85 9.55
C TYR A 635 25.70 -8.04 10.82
N ALA A 636 24.92 -8.07 11.91
CA ALA A 636 25.38 -7.55 13.20
C ALA A 636 26.41 -8.53 13.79
N GLN A 637 27.61 -8.49 13.22
CA GLN A 637 28.79 -9.07 13.82
C GLN A 637 28.86 -8.70 15.30
N THR A 638 29.34 -9.67 16.07
CA THR A 638 29.65 -9.66 17.48
C THR A 638 30.20 -8.31 17.93
N TYR A 639 29.31 -7.43 18.39
CA TYR A 639 29.71 -6.15 18.96
C TYR A 639 30.30 -6.44 20.34
N LYS A 640 31.62 -6.64 20.40
CA LYS A 640 32.35 -6.42 21.64
C LYS A 640 32.18 -4.95 21.98
N SER A 641 31.57 -4.68 23.14
CA SER A 641 31.48 -3.34 23.70
C SER A 641 32.88 -2.79 23.95
N ALA A 642 33.50 -2.19 22.94
CA ALA A 642 34.53 -1.20 23.15
C ALA A 642 33.80 0.08 23.58
N GLY A 643 34.01 0.51 24.82
CA GLY A 643 33.30 1.59 25.49
C GLY A 643 33.29 2.91 24.72
N GLY A 644 32.32 3.07 23.82
CA GLY A 644 32.20 4.26 22.97
C GLY A 644 30.76 4.59 22.54
N MET A 645 29.73 3.91 23.08
CA MET A 645 28.33 4.27 22.84
C MET A 645 27.86 5.49 23.65
N ASP A 646 28.71 6.10 24.47
CA ASP A 646 28.31 7.17 25.40
C ASP A 646 27.93 8.48 24.71
N LYS A 647 28.50 8.79 23.53
CA LYS A 647 28.31 10.11 22.88
C LYS A 647 27.06 10.22 22.00
N LEU A 648 26.66 9.14 21.33
CA LEU A 648 25.45 9.14 20.49
C LEU A 648 24.19 8.95 21.35
N MET A 649 24.26 8.06 22.36
CA MET A 649 23.15 7.80 23.28
C MET A 649 22.95 8.94 24.30
N GLY A 650 24.00 9.64 24.70
CA GLY A 650 23.88 10.87 25.52
C GLY A 650 23.11 12.01 24.85
N TYR A 651 22.86 11.95 23.54
CA TYR A 651 22.13 12.98 22.78
C TYR A 651 20.60 12.76 22.76
N ILE A 652 20.11 11.56 23.11
CA ILE A 652 18.68 11.16 23.06
C ILE A 652 18.08 11.19 24.48
N SER A 653 18.46 12.19 25.28
CA SER A 653 18.29 12.29 26.75
C SER A 653 19.35 11.52 27.54
N ASN A 654 19.80 12.10 28.65
CA ASN A 654 20.81 11.58 29.57
C ASN A 654 20.49 10.21 30.23
N ASN A 655 19.43 9.53 29.80
CA ASN A 655 18.91 8.30 30.41
C ASN A 655 18.82 7.10 29.45
N ALA A 656 19.30 7.24 28.20
CA ALA A 656 19.22 6.18 27.21
C ALA A 656 20.42 5.22 27.29
N TYR A 657 20.22 3.94 27.64
CA TYR A 657 21.30 2.94 27.67
C TYR A 657 20.90 1.61 27.02
N CYS A 658 21.91 0.94 26.43
CA CYS A 658 21.75 -0.37 25.81
C CYS A 658 21.72 -1.46 26.90
N GLN A 659 20.75 -2.37 26.83
CA GLN A 659 20.69 -3.54 27.71
C GLN A 659 21.18 -4.81 27.00
N ASP A 660 21.58 -5.80 27.79
CA ASP A 660 22.02 -7.10 27.27
C ASP A 660 20.89 -7.81 26.48
N PRO A 661 21.06 -8.01 25.16
CA PRO A 661 20.05 -8.67 24.32
C PRO A 661 19.79 -10.13 24.71
N VAL A 662 20.79 -10.86 25.20
CA VAL A 662 20.64 -12.28 25.57
C VAL A 662 19.75 -12.40 26.80
N LYS A 663 20.08 -11.64 27.85
CA LYS A 663 19.27 -11.57 29.07
C LYS A 663 17.84 -11.07 28.78
N MET A 664 17.69 -10.09 27.89
CA MET A 664 16.36 -9.62 27.51
C MET A 664 15.56 -10.70 26.76
N THR A 665 16.22 -11.49 25.90
CA THR A 665 15.59 -12.62 25.22
C THR A 665 15.04 -13.64 26.22
N GLU A 666 15.84 -14.01 27.23
CA GLU A 666 15.40 -14.92 28.31
C GLU A 666 14.22 -14.32 29.08
N THR A 667 14.34 -13.06 29.49
CA THR A 667 13.30 -12.35 30.26
C THR A 667 11.96 -12.32 29.51
N LEU A 668 11.97 -11.96 28.22
CA LEU A 668 10.75 -11.83 27.40
C LEU A 668 10.23 -13.18 26.87
N ARG A 669 10.93 -14.28 27.09
CA ARG A 669 10.41 -15.64 26.91
C ARG A 669 9.75 -16.17 28.18
N GLU A 670 10.21 -15.71 29.34
CA GLU A 670 9.69 -16.11 30.64
C GLU A 670 8.49 -15.26 31.10
N SER A 671 8.69 -13.95 31.27
CA SER A 671 7.66 -13.06 31.82
C SER A 671 7.91 -11.57 31.50
N PRO A 672 7.01 -10.90 30.74
CA PRO A 672 5.91 -11.49 29.99
C PRO A 672 6.45 -12.34 28.83
N ALA A 673 5.86 -13.51 28.59
CA ALA A 673 6.22 -14.42 27.50
C ALA A 673 5.79 -13.85 26.13
N LEU A 674 6.45 -12.80 25.68
CA LEU A 674 6.15 -12.01 24.48
C LEU A 674 6.83 -12.55 23.22
N LEU A 675 7.99 -13.21 23.37
CA LEU A 675 8.76 -13.70 22.23
C LEU A 675 8.37 -15.12 21.86
N GLN A 676 8.32 -15.40 20.56
CA GLN A 676 8.26 -16.78 20.06
C GLN A 676 9.56 -17.53 20.40
N ALA A 677 9.50 -18.86 20.48
CA ALA A 677 10.67 -19.69 20.80
C ALA A 677 11.83 -19.50 19.80
N ASP A 678 11.51 -19.17 18.54
CA ASP A 678 12.44 -18.89 17.45
C ASP A 678 12.70 -17.38 17.23
N GLU A 679 12.20 -16.50 18.12
CA GLU A 679 12.45 -15.06 18.10
C GLU A 679 13.49 -14.69 19.16
N SER A 680 14.49 -13.90 18.79
CA SER A 680 15.55 -13.43 19.72
C SER A 680 15.75 -11.93 19.62
N VAL A 681 16.13 -11.32 20.73
CA VAL A 681 16.44 -9.89 20.80
C VAL A 681 17.84 -9.64 20.25
N GLU A 682 17.96 -8.70 19.32
CA GLU A 682 19.24 -8.30 18.75
C GLU A 682 19.78 -7.02 19.41
N ARG A 683 18.89 -6.09 19.76
CA ARG A 683 19.21 -4.83 20.45
C ARG A 683 18.07 -4.37 21.35
N VAL A 684 18.43 -3.71 22.45
CA VAL A 684 17.48 -3.10 23.40
C VAL A 684 17.96 -1.72 23.77
N PHE A 685 17.06 -0.74 23.69
CA PHE A 685 17.31 0.62 24.12
C PHE A 685 16.25 1.01 25.14
N LYS A 686 16.69 1.36 26.35
CA LYS A 686 15.79 1.87 27.39
C LYS A 686 15.83 3.38 27.37
N PHE A 687 14.68 4.05 27.27
CA PHE A 687 14.53 5.50 27.28
C PHE A 687 13.69 5.91 28.48
N GLY A 688 14.34 6.20 29.61
CA GLY A 688 13.62 6.49 30.86
C GLY A 688 12.77 5.30 31.32
N ARG A 689 11.45 5.40 31.19
CA ARG A 689 10.49 4.34 31.58
C ARG A 689 10.16 3.36 30.45
N ASP A 690 10.43 3.76 29.22
CA ASP A 690 10.00 3.04 28.03
C ASP A 690 11.15 2.21 27.46
N THR A 691 10.83 1.12 26.78
CA THR A 691 11.83 0.19 26.24
C THR A 691 11.54 -0.10 24.78
N PHE A 692 12.54 0.14 23.93
CA PHE A 692 12.50 -0.15 22.51
C PHE A 692 13.38 -1.36 22.22
N ILE A 693 12.82 -2.40 21.62
CA ILE A 693 13.45 -3.70 21.42
C ILE A 693 13.43 -4.03 19.93
N LEU A 694 14.60 -4.34 19.37
CA LEU A 694 14.74 -4.90 18.02
C LEU A 694 14.93 -6.41 18.16
N THR A 695 14.01 -7.19 17.60
CA THR A 695 14.12 -8.66 17.53
C THR A 695 14.44 -9.08 16.11
N THR A 696 14.72 -10.38 15.93
CA THR A 696 14.90 -10.98 14.60
C THR A 696 13.67 -10.87 13.69
N LYS A 697 12.47 -10.53 14.24
CA LYS A 697 11.20 -10.54 13.49
C LYS A 697 10.43 -9.21 13.51
N ARG A 698 10.57 -8.41 14.57
CA ARG A 698 9.77 -7.19 14.79
C ARG A 698 10.49 -6.19 15.69
N ILE A 699 9.98 -4.98 15.69
CA ILE A 699 10.25 -3.96 16.70
C ILE A 699 9.16 -4.07 17.76
N ILE A 700 9.55 -4.10 19.03
CA ILE A 700 8.62 -4.06 20.17
C ILE A 700 8.87 -2.76 20.94
N ASN A 701 7.84 -1.94 21.10
CA ASN A 701 7.85 -0.78 21.96
C ASN A 701 7.04 -1.08 23.22
N ILE A 702 7.68 -0.99 24.38
CA ILE A 702 7.06 -1.17 25.69
C ILE A 702 6.97 0.22 26.33
N ASP A 703 5.77 0.79 26.31
CA ASP A 703 5.47 2.14 26.83
C ASP A 703 4.76 2.02 28.18
N LYS A 704 5.30 2.70 29.21
CA LYS A 704 4.64 2.80 30.52
C LYS A 704 3.75 4.03 30.59
N LYS A 705 2.46 3.85 30.31
CA LYS A 705 1.45 4.90 30.25
C LYS A 705 1.13 5.56 31.60
N GLY A 706 0.82 6.86 31.54
CA GLY A 706 0.33 7.69 32.65
C GLY A 706 1.42 8.25 33.58
N MET A 707 1.06 9.26 34.38
CA MET A 707 1.99 9.90 35.34
C MET A 707 2.57 8.90 36.36
N THR A 708 1.81 7.84 36.70
CA THR A 708 2.24 6.80 37.64
C THR A 708 2.93 5.60 36.99
N GLY A 709 2.86 5.46 35.65
CA GLY A 709 3.50 4.36 34.90
C GLY A 709 2.94 2.97 35.22
N LYS A 710 1.66 2.90 35.62
CA LYS A 710 0.99 1.68 36.12
C LYS A 710 0.21 0.90 35.05
N SER A 711 0.07 1.44 33.84
CA SER A 711 -0.34 0.70 32.64
C SER A 711 0.89 0.50 31.74
N VAL A 712 0.95 -0.62 31.04
CA VAL A 712 1.99 -0.96 30.08
C VAL A 712 1.32 -1.30 28.75
N GLU A 713 1.72 -0.59 27.69
CA GLU A 713 1.38 -0.90 26.31
C GLU A 713 2.53 -1.67 25.66
N TYR A 714 2.19 -2.78 25.00
CA TYR A 714 3.11 -3.58 24.20
C TYR A 714 2.77 -3.43 22.73
N ALA A 715 3.43 -2.51 22.03
CA ALA A 715 3.25 -2.30 20.60
C ALA A 715 4.25 -3.12 19.80
N SER A 716 3.79 -3.77 18.72
CA SER A 716 4.60 -4.60 17.82
C SER A 716 4.51 -4.11 16.38
N TYR A 717 5.69 -4.01 15.75
CA TYR A 717 5.86 -3.59 14.36
C TYR A 717 6.72 -4.62 13.61
N PRO A 718 6.10 -5.55 12.84
CA PRO A 718 6.80 -6.54 12.01
C PRO A 718 7.86 -5.95 11.09
N LEU A 719 9.05 -6.55 11.05
CA LEU A 719 10.13 -6.07 10.17
C LEU A 719 9.82 -6.30 8.69
N MET A 720 9.03 -7.33 8.34
CA MET A 720 8.61 -7.60 6.96
C MET A 720 7.82 -6.43 6.33
N TYR A 721 7.13 -5.64 7.15
CA TYR A 721 6.41 -4.43 6.71
C TYR A 721 7.25 -3.16 6.88
N ASN A 722 8.31 -3.21 7.68
CA ASN A 722 9.23 -2.12 7.92
C ASN A 722 10.54 -2.31 7.12
N LYS A 723 10.44 -2.37 5.79
CA LYS A 723 11.57 -2.60 4.86
C LYS A 723 12.68 -1.55 4.92
N ALA A 724 12.49 -0.44 5.64
CA ALA A 724 13.55 0.53 5.92
C ALA A 724 14.72 -0.05 6.75
N PHE A 725 14.50 -1.19 7.41
CA PHE A 725 15.49 -1.88 8.25
C PHE A 725 16.16 -3.09 7.58
N TRP A 726 15.81 -3.42 6.33
CA TRP A 726 16.37 -4.56 5.58
C TRP A 726 17.52 -4.14 4.66
#